data_AF-A0A3E1NHQ2-F1
#
_entry.id   AF-A0A3E1NHQ2-F1
#
_cell.length_a   1.000
_cell.length_b   1.000
_cell.length_c   1.000
_cell.angle_alpha   90.00
_cell.angle_beta   90.00
_cell.angle_gamma   90.00
#
_symmetry.space_group_name_H-M   'P 1'
#
loop_
_entity.id
_entity.type
_entity.pdbx_description
1 polymer ?
#
loop_
_entity_poly.entity_id
_entity_poly.type
_entity_poly.pdbx_seq_one_letter_code
_entity_poly.pdbx_strand_id
1 'polypeptide(L)'
;MRLFKRLLILISFVTAMKTQAQDTAVNTWFNWQQTTPLPDSDGFAGVCAGVSNGALLVAGGSNFPGNGRPWNNGVKSWHKTIYALDKPGGVWKAAGELPVSTGYGVALTCNEGVLYIGGADATQHYASALLLQYRNGKVQIAHLPDMPSSLAYACGAIVHNTVYIAGGAAAPGSATVNTLYSIDLSLPAAERKWQVLPALPASSRMLAMAGTSEQDFYVMGGVHLNAAGTREYLQDVWRYTPGKGWLRMADLPQVLAAAPSPAFNAGQSHLLLFGGDDGANAAKVADLKDNHPGFSNKVVAYNTLTNTWSVTGNMPVHIQADAAVNPHASTYAPVTTPLVVWNGNAVIAGGEARPAVRSNRVLVAAPAQPPGKFGWADWLVIALYFVAVAGISFYVTKNTGGTTGDFFLGGQKIPWWAAGLSIFGSKLSALTFIAIPAKAYATDWVYLMNNVMIVAVAPIVTLFYLPYFRKLKITSVYQYLQIRFNPTVKLLGSFTFVIFQLSRLGVVIYLPALVLSTVTGVPIFACILVTTLITTAYSMAGGIEAVVWTEVMQVFVLLGGALVSILFIHQHTHGGLQAMLKEAGEQDKFRVANLGWSMSQPVLWVVIIGSFLTNLVTYTSDQVVVQRYLTTATEKEARRSIYTNAIMVIPATILFFGVGTALWFYFRHHPAQLNPHGRTDDVFPWFISQELPAGLSGLVIAGLFAATMSTISSSMNAIATVVTTDFYKPFRKQATDRQCLLFAKKLTMFLGIIGCGIAVYLVYLQNTSIWDQYLKIIGLFGGCLAGMFAAGIFFPRINSKGILLGFITGCAGLYFVQRSSSIHFFLYPLFAVAGCLFWGYLFSLLFPEKNKQSPAAATAATLVNP
;
A
#
# COMPACT_ATOMS: atom_id res chain seq x y z
N MET A 1 -7.64 39.56 -10.67
CA MET A 1 -6.35 40.13 -11.14
C MET A 1 -5.18 39.98 -10.14
N ARG A 2 -5.30 40.37 -8.86
CA ARG A 2 -4.19 40.20 -7.87
C ARG A 2 -3.84 38.74 -7.55
N LEU A 3 -4.84 37.84 -7.48
CA LEU A 3 -4.62 36.41 -7.30
C LEU A 3 -3.89 35.79 -8.49
N PHE A 4 -4.25 36.19 -9.71
CA PHE A 4 -3.63 35.76 -10.96
C PHE A 4 -2.17 36.23 -11.05
N LYS A 5 -1.86 37.47 -10.64
CA LYS A 5 -0.47 37.95 -10.52
C LYS A 5 0.34 37.17 -9.48
N ARG A 6 -0.24 36.78 -8.34
CA ARG A 6 0.45 35.96 -7.33
C ARG A 6 0.68 34.53 -7.81
N LEU A 7 -0.27 33.96 -8.55
CA LEU A 7 -0.12 32.67 -9.22
C LEU A 7 1.00 32.73 -10.28
N LEU A 8 1.04 33.79 -11.08
CA LEU A 8 2.12 34.05 -12.03
C LEU A 8 3.48 34.19 -11.34
N ILE A 9 3.56 34.90 -10.20
CA ILE A 9 4.81 35.01 -9.43
C ILE A 9 5.25 33.63 -8.89
N LEU A 10 4.32 32.80 -8.40
CA LEU A 10 4.62 31.44 -7.96
C LEU A 10 5.12 30.58 -9.14
N ILE A 11 4.45 30.65 -10.29
CA ILE A 11 4.86 29.96 -11.52
C ILE A 11 6.25 30.45 -11.97
N SER A 12 6.49 31.77 -11.97
CA SER A 12 7.77 32.37 -12.31
C SER A 12 8.88 31.98 -11.34
N PHE A 13 8.59 31.85 -10.04
CA PHE A 13 9.55 31.43 -9.02
C PHE A 13 9.92 29.95 -9.19
N VAL A 14 8.94 29.10 -9.51
CA VAL A 14 9.17 27.67 -9.84
C VAL A 14 9.98 27.52 -11.14
N THR A 15 9.74 28.37 -12.14
CA THR A 15 10.53 28.35 -13.40
C THR A 15 11.93 28.95 -13.27
N ALA A 16 12.19 29.77 -12.25
CA ALA A 16 13.47 30.47 -12.05
C ALA A 16 14.45 29.71 -11.15
N MET A 17 14.00 28.67 -10.43
CA MET A 17 14.91 27.76 -9.74
C MET A 17 15.70 26.98 -10.78
N LYS A 18 16.94 27.42 -11.06
CA LYS A 18 17.92 26.61 -11.77
C LYS A 18 18.05 25.29 -11.02
N THR A 19 17.56 24.23 -11.64
CA THR A 19 17.68 22.85 -11.19
C THR A 19 19.16 22.49 -11.20
N GLN A 20 19.80 22.59 -10.05
CA GLN A 20 21.03 21.83 -9.83
C GLN A 20 20.55 20.39 -9.68
N ALA A 21 20.53 19.65 -10.80
CA ALA A 21 20.21 18.24 -10.80
C ALA A 21 21.08 17.57 -9.72
N GLN A 22 20.46 16.95 -8.73
CA GLN A 22 21.20 16.11 -7.80
C GLN A 22 21.86 15.02 -8.62
N ASP A 23 23.20 14.94 -8.54
CA ASP A 23 24.00 13.96 -9.27
C ASP A 23 23.32 12.59 -9.25
N THR A 24 23.12 12.04 -10.45
CA THR A 24 22.53 10.73 -10.69
C THR A 24 23.51 9.63 -10.28
N ALA A 25 23.75 9.50 -8.98
CA ALA A 25 24.35 8.29 -8.43
C ALA A 25 23.50 7.10 -8.88
N VAL A 26 24.15 6.08 -9.46
CA VAL A 26 23.47 4.84 -9.85
C VAL A 26 22.92 4.20 -8.58
N ASN A 27 21.60 4.17 -8.44
CA ASN A 27 20.94 3.56 -7.28
C ASN A 27 21.35 2.09 -7.18
N THR A 28 21.94 1.73 -6.05
CA THR A 28 22.28 0.33 -5.72
C THR A 28 21.10 -0.29 -4.98
N TRP A 29 20.38 -1.18 -5.67
CA TRP A 29 19.19 -1.83 -5.14
C TRP A 29 19.47 -3.14 -4.40
N PHE A 30 20.71 -3.62 -4.45
CA PHE A 30 21.15 -4.85 -3.81
C PHE A 30 22.55 -4.72 -3.24
N ASN A 31 22.74 -5.28 -2.04
CA ASN A 31 24.04 -5.58 -1.46
C ASN A 31 24.37 -7.04 -1.77
N TRP A 32 25.39 -7.27 -2.58
CA TRP A 32 25.80 -8.59 -3.01
C TRP A 32 26.80 -9.22 -2.05
N GLN A 33 26.57 -10.48 -1.69
CA GLN A 33 27.45 -11.28 -0.86
C GLN A 33 27.55 -12.69 -1.44
N GLN A 34 28.60 -13.40 -1.05
CA GLN A 34 28.76 -14.83 -1.31
C GLN A 34 28.77 -15.58 0.02
N THR A 35 27.96 -16.63 0.13
CA THR A 35 27.97 -17.54 1.29
C THR A 35 28.81 -18.79 0.97
N THR A 36 28.87 -19.73 1.92
CA THR A 36 29.57 -21.02 1.78
C THR A 36 29.28 -21.67 0.41
N PRO A 37 30.32 -21.90 -0.42
CA PRO A 37 30.15 -22.58 -1.71
C PRO A 37 29.56 -23.98 -1.55
N LEU A 38 28.91 -24.48 -2.60
CA LEU A 38 28.41 -25.85 -2.67
C LEU A 38 29.57 -26.85 -2.47
N PRO A 39 29.31 -28.03 -1.85
CA PRO A 39 30.38 -29.00 -1.54
C PRO A 39 31.13 -29.55 -2.75
N ASP A 40 30.47 -29.61 -3.90
CA ASP A 40 31.08 -30.07 -5.15
C ASP A 40 31.95 -28.95 -5.75
N SER A 41 33.18 -29.28 -6.15
CA SER A 41 34.15 -28.31 -6.65
C SER A 41 33.76 -27.74 -8.02
N ASP A 42 33.12 -28.54 -8.87
CA ASP A 42 32.64 -28.10 -10.17
C ASP A 42 31.30 -27.35 -10.03
N GLY A 43 30.49 -27.73 -9.04
CA GLY A 43 29.14 -27.24 -8.83
C GLY A 43 28.13 -27.90 -9.77
N PHE A 44 26.92 -27.34 -9.86
CA PHE A 44 25.81 -28.01 -10.55
C PHE A 44 24.96 -27.03 -11.37
N ALA A 45 24.39 -27.47 -12.49
CA ALA A 45 23.29 -26.79 -13.19
C ALA A 45 22.02 -27.64 -13.18
N GLY A 46 20.87 -26.97 -13.28
CA GLY A 46 19.56 -27.60 -13.24
C GLY A 46 19.23 -28.18 -11.87
N VAL A 47 19.78 -27.64 -10.79
CA VAL A 47 19.48 -28.13 -9.42
C VAL A 47 18.03 -27.85 -9.04
N CYS A 48 17.50 -28.66 -8.13
CA CYS A 48 16.37 -28.26 -7.30
C CYS A 48 16.88 -27.49 -6.09
N ALA A 49 16.43 -26.26 -5.86
CA ALA A 49 16.76 -25.53 -4.64
C ALA A 49 15.55 -24.78 -4.08
N GLY A 50 15.52 -24.63 -2.76
CA GLY A 50 14.44 -23.97 -2.04
C GLY A 50 14.68 -23.98 -0.53
N VAL A 51 13.72 -23.46 0.23
CA VAL A 51 13.81 -23.41 1.71
C VAL A 51 12.85 -24.42 2.34
N SER A 52 13.31 -25.15 3.34
CA SER A 52 12.46 -25.99 4.19
C SER A 52 12.90 -25.87 5.64
N ASN A 53 11.96 -25.52 6.54
CA ASN A 53 12.23 -25.28 7.97
C ASN A 53 13.43 -24.35 8.23
N GLY A 54 13.55 -23.29 7.43
CA GLY A 54 14.59 -22.28 7.55
C GLY A 54 15.95 -22.66 6.93
N ALA A 55 16.15 -23.90 6.51
CA ALA A 55 17.38 -24.33 5.83
C ALA A 55 17.26 -24.19 4.30
N LEU A 56 18.35 -23.79 3.65
CA LEU A 56 18.49 -23.81 2.19
C LEU A 56 18.83 -25.23 1.75
N LEU A 57 18.01 -25.79 0.86
CA LEU A 57 18.24 -27.09 0.23
C LEU A 57 18.72 -26.92 -1.20
N VAL A 58 19.67 -27.77 -1.63
CA VAL A 58 20.13 -27.90 -3.01
C VAL A 58 20.23 -29.39 -3.34
N ALA A 59 19.47 -29.85 -4.31
CA ALA A 59 19.29 -31.26 -4.64
C ALA A 59 19.52 -31.52 -6.13
N GLY A 60 20.22 -32.62 -6.42
CA GLY A 60 20.44 -33.12 -7.78
C GLY A 60 21.24 -32.15 -8.67
N GLY A 61 20.84 -32.05 -9.93
CA GLY A 61 21.52 -31.28 -10.96
C GLY A 61 22.52 -32.10 -11.79
N SER A 62 23.21 -31.42 -12.69
CA SER A 62 24.20 -32.02 -13.59
C SER A 62 25.46 -31.17 -13.72
N ASN A 63 26.59 -31.84 -13.93
CA ASN A 63 27.88 -31.20 -14.14
C ASN A 63 28.77 -31.98 -15.12
N PHE A 64 30.00 -31.51 -15.26
CA PHE A 64 31.04 -32.06 -16.12
C PHE A 64 32.29 -32.25 -15.25
N PRO A 65 32.42 -33.41 -14.56
CA PRO A 65 33.42 -33.60 -13.52
C PRO A 65 34.85 -33.35 -14.01
N GLY A 66 35.66 -32.70 -13.16
CA GLY A 66 37.09 -32.54 -13.41
C GLY A 66 37.42 -31.69 -14.64
N ASN A 67 36.60 -30.68 -14.94
CA ASN A 67 36.75 -29.82 -16.12
C ASN A 67 36.61 -30.56 -17.48
N GLY A 68 35.96 -31.73 -17.50
CA GLY A 68 35.69 -32.48 -18.73
C GLY A 68 34.63 -31.81 -19.61
N ARG A 69 35.02 -30.91 -20.51
CA ARG A 69 34.10 -30.22 -21.44
C ARG A 69 33.67 -31.10 -22.61
N PRO A 70 32.49 -30.86 -23.24
CA PRO A 70 32.05 -31.59 -24.43
C PRO A 70 33.07 -31.60 -25.58
N TRP A 71 33.79 -30.49 -25.79
CA TRP A 71 34.85 -30.40 -26.81
C TRP A 71 36.16 -31.12 -26.44
N ASN A 72 36.27 -31.62 -25.20
CA ASN A 72 37.37 -32.43 -24.71
C ASN A 72 36.88 -33.85 -24.31
N ASN A 73 35.83 -34.36 -24.96
CA ASN A 73 35.20 -35.67 -24.71
C ASN A 73 34.65 -35.87 -23.29
N GLY A 74 34.41 -34.79 -22.55
CA GLY A 74 33.82 -34.86 -21.23
C GLY A 74 32.35 -35.27 -21.26
N VAL A 75 31.99 -36.16 -20.35
CA VAL A 75 30.64 -36.72 -20.24
C VAL A 75 29.87 -35.98 -19.16
N LYS A 76 28.63 -35.58 -19.46
CA LYS A 76 27.74 -34.97 -18.46
C LYS A 76 27.34 -36.02 -17.42
N SER A 77 27.53 -35.69 -16.14
CA SER A 77 27.10 -36.52 -15.01
C SER A 77 25.88 -35.90 -14.32
N TRP A 78 24.98 -36.76 -13.83
CA TRP A 78 23.75 -36.38 -13.14
C TRP A 78 23.80 -36.85 -11.69
N HIS A 79 23.28 -36.03 -10.78
CA HIS A 79 23.42 -36.22 -9.35
C HIS A 79 22.06 -36.39 -8.68
N LYS A 80 22.05 -37.05 -7.52
CA LYS A 80 20.86 -37.24 -6.67
C LYS A 80 21.04 -36.69 -5.25
N THR A 81 22.25 -36.36 -4.82
CA THR A 81 22.52 -35.90 -3.46
C THR A 81 21.72 -34.64 -3.12
N ILE A 82 21.21 -34.58 -1.89
CA ILE A 82 20.53 -33.42 -1.33
C ILE A 82 21.43 -32.80 -0.26
N TYR A 83 21.83 -31.56 -0.47
CA TYR A 83 22.60 -30.77 0.47
C TYR A 83 21.69 -29.80 1.23
N ALA A 84 21.95 -29.62 2.52
CA ALA A 84 21.27 -28.65 3.37
C ALA A 84 22.26 -27.69 4.02
N LEU A 85 21.89 -26.41 4.06
CA LEU A 85 22.60 -25.35 4.76
C LEU A 85 21.64 -24.65 5.73
N ASP A 86 21.83 -24.89 7.02
CA ASP A 86 20.91 -24.40 8.08
C ASP A 86 20.91 -22.89 8.23
N LYS A 87 22.04 -22.23 7.98
CA LYS A 87 22.22 -20.78 8.13
C LYS A 87 23.28 -20.24 7.17
N PRO A 88 23.20 -18.96 6.77
CA PRO A 88 24.24 -18.33 5.96
C PRO A 88 25.61 -18.44 6.63
N GLY A 89 26.66 -18.71 5.85
CA GLY A 89 28.02 -18.96 6.34
C GLY A 89 28.20 -20.28 7.11
N GLY A 90 27.17 -21.13 7.20
CA GLY A 90 27.25 -22.44 7.85
C GLY A 90 28.02 -23.48 7.02
N VAL A 91 27.96 -24.74 7.45
CA VAL A 91 28.56 -25.88 6.75
C VAL A 91 27.46 -26.68 6.07
N TRP A 92 27.66 -27.02 4.80
CA TRP A 92 26.76 -27.89 4.05
C TRP A 92 26.77 -29.32 4.59
N LYS A 93 25.59 -29.92 4.66
CA LYS A 93 25.41 -31.32 5.11
C LYS A 93 24.74 -32.12 4.01
N ALA A 94 25.19 -33.36 3.79
CA ALA A 94 24.41 -34.33 3.03
C ALA A 94 23.17 -34.72 3.85
N ALA A 95 22.00 -34.32 3.38
CA ALA A 95 20.72 -34.46 4.08
C ALA A 95 19.83 -35.57 3.50
N GLY A 96 20.21 -36.18 2.37
CA GLY A 96 19.49 -37.28 1.74
C GLY A 96 19.85 -37.44 0.26
N GLU A 97 19.08 -38.23 -0.47
CA GLU A 97 19.19 -38.41 -1.92
C GLU A 97 17.80 -38.38 -2.57
N LEU A 98 17.72 -37.83 -3.78
CA LEU A 98 16.57 -37.96 -4.67
C LEU A 98 16.41 -39.42 -5.12
N PRO A 99 15.18 -39.85 -5.49
CA PRO A 99 14.94 -41.21 -5.97
C PRO A 99 15.76 -41.59 -7.22
N VAL A 100 16.09 -40.60 -8.04
CA VAL A 100 16.85 -40.74 -9.28
C VAL A 100 17.87 -39.61 -9.41
N SER A 101 18.94 -39.83 -10.17
CA SER A 101 19.88 -38.76 -10.54
C SER A 101 19.25 -37.87 -11.61
N THR A 102 18.93 -36.62 -11.27
CA THR A 102 18.10 -35.77 -12.13
C THR A 102 18.36 -34.28 -11.91
N GLY A 103 17.98 -33.45 -12.89
CA GLY A 103 18.02 -32.00 -12.84
C GLY A 103 17.04 -31.37 -13.83
N TYR A 104 17.09 -30.04 -13.98
CA TYR A 104 16.27 -29.25 -14.92
C TYR A 104 14.74 -29.43 -14.75
N GLY A 105 14.30 -29.74 -13.53
CA GLY A 105 12.89 -29.66 -13.15
C GLY A 105 12.55 -28.29 -12.56
N VAL A 106 11.27 -28.06 -12.32
CA VAL A 106 10.80 -26.84 -11.63
C VAL A 106 10.96 -27.01 -10.12
N ALA A 107 11.61 -26.04 -9.48
CA ALA A 107 11.85 -26.05 -8.03
C ALA A 107 11.16 -24.84 -7.37
N LEU A 108 10.31 -25.10 -6.37
CA LEU A 108 9.50 -24.06 -5.72
C LEU A 108 9.49 -24.25 -4.21
N THR A 109 9.67 -23.16 -3.46
CA THR A 109 9.49 -23.18 -2.00
C THR A 109 8.01 -22.98 -1.67
N CYS A 110 7.44 -23.87 -0.88
CA CYS A 110 6.08 -23.77 -0.34
C CYS A 110 6.09 -23.88 1.19
N ASN A 111 4.94 -23.70 1.83
CA ASN A 111 4.83 -23.76 3.30
C ASN A 111 5.25 -25.12 3.89
N GLU A 112 5.13 -26.20 3.12
CA GLU A 112 5.44 -27.56 3.57
C GLU A 112 6.90 -27.98 3.32
N GLY A 113 7.63 -27.28 2.45
CA GLY A 113 8.99 -27.63 2.04
C GLY A 113 9.33 -27.18 0.62
N VAL A 114 10.17 -27.94 -0.08
CA VAL A 114 10.60 -27.65 -1.45
C VAL A 114 9.95 -28.63 -2.42
N LEU A 115 9.19 -28.11 -3.38
CA LEU A 115 8.64 -28.89 -4.47
C LEU A 115 9.69 -29.07 -5.57
N TYR A 116 9.77 -30.28 -6.10
CA TYR A 116 10.57 -30.60 -7.28
C TYR A 116 9.71 -31.34 -8.30
N ILE A 117 9.44 -30.70 -9.43
CA ILE A 117 8.40 -31.11 -10.37
C ILE A 117 9.04 -31.31 -11.75
N GLY A 118 8.86 -32.51 -12.30
CA GLY A 118 9.47 -32.94 -13.55
C GLY A 118 10.99 -33.10 -13.43
N GLY A 119 11.69 -32.84 -14.53
CA GLY A 119 13.14 -32.97 -14.64
C GLY A 119 13.58 -33.91 -15.75
N ALA A 120 14.88 -34.03 -15.90
CA ALA A 120 15.54 -34.86 -16.90
C ALA A 120 16.70 -35.64 -16.30
N ASP A 121 17.09 -36.72 -16.99
CA ASP A 121 18.38 -37.36 -16.85
C ASP A 121 19.05 -37.54 -18.22
N ALA A 122 20.03 -38.45 -18.33
CA ALA A 122 20.73 -38.73 -19.59
C ALA A 122 19.85 -39.36 -20.68
N THR A 123 18.70 -39.94 -20.34
CA THR A 123 17.89 -40.81 -21.19
C THR A 123 16.42 -40.41 -21.31
N GLN A 124 15.84 -39.76 -20.30
CA GLN A 124 14.41 -39.46 -20.26
C GLN A 124 14.08 -38.17 -19.48
N HIS A 125 12.84 -37.72 -19.64
CA HIS A 125 12.23 -36.67 -18.82
C HIS A 125 11.19 -37.29 -17.86
N TYR A 126 10.95 -36.65 -16.73
CA TYR A 126 10.10 -37.16 -15.66
C TYR A 126 8.78 -36.39 -15.55
N ALA A 127 7.71 -37.09 -15.20
CA ALA A 127 6.43 -36.50 -14.81
C ALA A 127 6.28 -36.35 -13.28
N SER A 128 7.22 -36.92 -12.51
CA SER A 128 7.14 -37.00 -11.05
C SER A 128 7.13 -35.62 -10.39
N ALA A 129 6.34 -35.50 -9.34
CA ALA A 129 6.34 -34.34 -8.45
C ALA A 129 6.67 -34.78 -7.02
N LEU A 130 7.70 -34.18 -6.44
CA LEU A 130 8.22 -34.52 -5.11
C LEU A 130 8.11 -33.31 -4.18
N LEU A 131 7.90 -33.57 -2.89
CA LEU A 131 7.99 -32.60 -1.81
C LEU A 131 9.12 -33.01 -0.86
N LEU A 132 10.14 -32.17 -0.79
CA LEU A 132 11.32 -32.32 0.07
C LEU A 132 11.11 -31.56 1.37
N GLN A 133 11.08 -32.27 2.49
CA GLN A 133 10.84 -31.71 3.83
C GLN A 133 12.06 -31.92 4.71
N TYR A 134 12.71 -30.84 5.12
CA TYR A 134 13.90 -30.89 5.97
C TYR A 134 13.51 -30.93 7.45
N ARG A 135 13.83 -32.01 8.16
CA ARG A 135 13.55 -32.18 9.59
C ARG A 135 14.70 -32.94 10.26
N ASN A 136 15.17 -32.43 11.40
CA ASN A 136 16.19 -33.08 12.23
C ASN A 136 17.47 -33.48 11.44
N GLY A 137 17.96 -32.61 10.56
CA GLY A 137 19.18 -32.87 9.80
C GLY A 137 19.02 -33.70 8.54
N LYS A 138 17.81 -34.22 8.25
CA LYS A 138 17.54 -35.09 7.08
C LYS A 138 16.36 -34.58 6.27
N VAL A 139 16.31 -34.95 4.99
CA VAL A 139 15.19 -34.69 4.10
C VAL A 139 14.27 -35.91 4.01
N GLN A 140 12.99 -35.69 4.28
CA GLN A 140 11.91 -36.64 3.99
C GLN A 140 11.30 -36.28 2.64
N ILE A 141 11.07 -37.28 1.79
CA ILE A 141 10.51 -37.08 0.45
C ILE A 141 9.08 -37.63 0.44
N ALA A 142 8.12 -36.78 0.12
CA ALA A 142 6.74 -37.17 -0.15
C ALA A 142 6.46 -37.08 -1.66
N HIS A 143 5.68 -38.02 -2.18
CA HIS A 143 5.26 -38.03 -3.58
C HIS A 143 3.94 -37.27 -3.73
N LEU A 144 3.91 -36.33 -4.67
CA LEU A 144 2.68 -35.76 -5.19
C LEU A 144 2.21 -36.58 -6.40
N PRO A 145 0.94 -36.43 -6.82
CA PRO A 145 0.49 -37.01 -8.08
C PRO A 145 1.40 -36.60 -9.24
N ASP A 146 1.67 -37.55 -10.14
CA ASP A 146 2.46 -37.28 -11.34
C ASP A 146 1.74 -36.29 -12.26
N MET A 147 2.52 -35.46 -12.94
CA MET A 147 2.02 -34.55 -13.97
C MET A 147 1.38 -35.32 -15.13
N PRO A 148 0.46 -34.70 -15.90
CA PRO A 148 -0.16 -35.34 -17.07
C PRO A 148 0.84 -35.74 -18.17
N SER A 149 2.04 -35.15 -18.20
CA SER A 149 3.12 -35.52 -19.11
C SER A 149 4.48 -35.29 -18.45
N SER A 150 5.51 -35.99 -18.94
CA SER A 150 6.90 -35.74 -18.57
C SER A 150 7.34 -34.37 -19.07
N LEU A 151 8.02 -33.60 -18.23
CA LEU A 151 8.49 -32.26 -18.59
C LEU A 151 9.85 -31.98 -17.96
N ALA A 152 10.74 -31.41 -18.76
CA ALA A 152 11.96 -30.75 -18.30
C ALA A 152 12.07 -29.34 -18.89
N TYR A 153 12.91 -28.51 -18.29
CA TYR A 153 13.16 -27.13 -18.72
C TYR A 153 11.90 -26.25 -18.73
N ALA A 154 10.84 -26.65 -18.03
CA ALA A 154 9.66 -25.85 -17.82
C ALA A 154 9.94 -24.71 -16.82
N CYS A 155 9.02 -23.75 -16.75
CA CYS A 155 9.02 -22.74 -15.70
C CYS A 155 7.78 -22.93 -14.83
N GLY A 156 7.81 -22.39 -13.62
CA GLY A 156 6.62 -22.43 -12.77
C GLY A 156 6.77 -21.53 -11.56
N ALA A 157 5.65 -21.27 -10.90
CA ALA A 157 5.58 -20.47 -9.70
C ALA A 157 4.32 -20.80 -8.89
N ILE A 158 4.25 -20.33 -7.65
CA ILE A 158 3.10 -20.54 -6.76
C ILE A 158 2.32 -19.23 -6.66
N VAL A 159 1.03 -19.26 -7.02
CA VAL A 159 0.09 -18.16 -6.78
C VAL A 159 -0.82 -18.58 -5.63
N HIS A 160 -0.70 -17.89 -4.49
CA HIS A 160 -1.31 -18.30 -3.22
C HIS A 160 -0.88 -19.73 -2.82
N ASN A 161 -1.75 -20.73 -3.03
CA ASN A 161 -1.47 -22.15 -2.74
C ASN A 161 -1.52 -23.03 -4.00
N THR A 162 -1.67 -22.43 -5.17
CA THR A 162 -1.77 -23.16 -6.44
C THR A 162 -0.45 -23.05 -7.19
N VAL A 163 0.13 -24.21 -7.51
CA VAL A 163 1.32 -24.29 -8.36
C VAL A 163 0.89 -24.18 -9.81
N TYR A 164 1.60 -23.38 -10.60
CA TYR A 164 1.46 -23.31 -12.05
C TYR A 164 2.77 -23.72 -12.72
N ILE A 165 2.69 -24.61 -13.72
CA ILE A 165 3.83 -25.07 -14.52
C ILE A 165 3.52 -24.79 -15.99
N ALA A 166 4.44 -24.13 -16.69
CA ALA A 166 4.26 -23.73 -18.08
C ALA A 166 5.45 -24.10 -18.97
N GLY A 167 5.13 -24.62 -20.15
CA GLY A 167 6.10 -24.96 -21.20
C GLY A 167 6.98 -26.16 -20.86
N GLY A 168 8.19 -26.16 -21.43
CA GLY A 168 9.18 -27.22 -21.32
C GLY A 168 9.29 -28.07 -22.59
N ALA A 169 9.95 -29.22 -22.45
CA ALA A 169 10.06 -30.25 -23.47
C ALA A 169 9.64 -31.61 -22.90
N ALA A 170 8.90 -32.39 -23.68
CA ALA A 170 8.30 -33.64 -23.20
C ALA A 170 9.28 -34.82 -23.15
N ALA A 171 10.27 -34.82 -24.04
CA ALA A 171 11.32 -35.83 -24.10
C ALA A 171 12.67 -35.21 -24.52
N PRO A 172 13.80 -35.89 -24.26
CA PRO A 172 15.10 -35.41 -24.72
C PRO A 172 15.12 -35.19 -26.23
N GLY A 173 15.50 -33.98 -26.67
CA GLY A 173 15.57 -33.61 -28.08
C GLY A 173 14.21 -33.36 -28.78
N SER A 174 13.08 -33.46 -28.07
CA SER A 174 11.77 -33.15 -28.66
C SER A 174 11.58 -31.65 -28.87
N ALA A 175 10.64 -31.28 -29.75
CA ALA A 175 10.16 -29.90 -29.81
C ALA A 175 9.58 -29.44 -28.46
N THR A 176 9.56 -28.12 -28.24
CA THR A 176 8.98 -27.51 -27.04
C THR A 176 7.45 -27.58 -27.03
N VAL A 177 6.85 -27.53 -25.84
CA VAL A 177 5.38 -27.51 -25.64
C VAL A 177 4.89 -26.20 -25.02
N ASN A 178 3.57 -25.98 -25.05
CA ASN A 178 2.87 -24.77 -24.55
C ASN A 178 1.90 -25.06 -23.41
N THR A 179 2.02 -26.24 -22.79
CA THR A 179 1.11 -26.70 -21.75
C THR A 179 1.16 -25.77 -20.54
N LEU A 180 -0.01 -25.56 -19.93
CA LEU A 180 -0.15 -24.94 -18.61
C LEU A 180 -0.83 -25.96 -17.70
N TYR A 181 -0.15 -26.36 -16.63
CA TYR A 181 -0.68 -27.24 -15.60
C TYR A 181 -0.83 -26.50 -14.28
N SER A 182 -1.82 -26.89 -13.49
CA SER A 182 -1.95 -26.40 -12.11
C SER A 182 -2.33 -27.48 -11.11
N ILE A 183 -1.92 -27.30 -9.86
CA ILE A 183 -2.32 -28.17 -8.73
C ILE A 183 -2.48 -27.31 -7.48
N ASP A 184 -3.61 -27.46 -6.78
CA ASP A 184 -3.93 -26.73 -5.56
C ASP A 184 -3.41 -27.47 -4.32
N LEU A 185 -2.45 -26.88 -3.62
CA LEU A 185 -1.83 -27.45 -2.42
C LEU A 185 -2.65 -27.22 -1.16
N SER A 186 -3.66 -26.34 -1.20
CA SER A 186 -4.58 -26.13 -0.06
C SER A 186 -5.49 -27.33 0.19
N LEU A 187 -5.69 -28.17 -0.84
CA LEU A 187 -6.45 -29.40 -0.73
C LEU A 187 -5.68 -30.49 0.05
N PRO A 188 -6.39 -31.37 0.77
CA PRO A 188 -5.79 -32.57 1.38
C PRO A 188 -5.04 -33.40 0.34
N ALA A 189 -3.93 -34.04 0.74
CA ALA A 189 -3.04 -34.76 -0.18
C ALA A 189 -3.75 -35.77 -1.09
N ALA A 190 -4.79 -36.46 -0.60
CA ALA A 190 -5.58 -37.43 -1.35
C ALA A 190 -6.48 -36.81 -2.45
N GLU A 191 -6.77 -35.51 -2.34
CA GLU A 191 -7.65 -34.78 -3.26
C GLU A 191 -6.87 -33.93 -4.27
N ARG A 192 -5.56 -33.73 -4.05
CA ARG A 192 -4.69 -32.98 -4.97
C ARG A 192 -4.69 -33.66 -6.33
N LYS A 193 -5.00 -32.91 -7.39
CA LYS A 193 -4.99 -33.40 -8.78
C LYS A 193 -4.49 -32.31 -9.71
N TRP A 194 -3.71 -32.70 -10.71
CA TRP A 194 -3.29 -31.81 -11.77
C TRP A 194 -4.47 -31.45 -12.68
N GLN A 195 -4.59 -30.17 -12.99
CA GLN A 195 -5.55 -29.64 -13.95
C GLN A 195 -4.80 -29.12 -15.17
N VAL A 196 -5.30 -29.47 -16.35
CA VAL A 196 -4.83 -28.91 -17.63
C VAL A 196 -5.60 -27.62 -17.89
N LEU A 197 -4.87 -26.52 -17.99
CA LEU A 197 -5.42 -25.19 -18.24
C LEU A 197 -5.22 -24.79 -19.70
N PRO A 198 -5.91 -23.74 -20.19
CA PRO A 198 -5.70 -23.22 -21.53
C PRO A 198 -4.21 -22.94 -21.79
N ALA A 199 -3.70 -23.54 -22.87
CA ALA A 199 -2.31 -23.40 -23.27
C ALA A 199 -1.94 -21.94 -23.54
N LEU A 200 -0.64 -21.63 -23.41
CA LEU A 200 -0.12 -20.31 -23.74
C LEU A 200 -0.36 -20.00 -25.24
N PRO A 201 -1.04 -18.89 -25.60
CA PRO A 201 -1.36 -18.56 -26.98
C PRO A 201 -0.18 -17.89 -27.72
N ALA A 202 0.99 -18.54 -27.68
CA ALA A 202 2.23 -18.04 -28.28
C ALA A 202 3.11 -19.22 -28.74
N SER A 203 4.35 -18.97 -29.20
CA SER A 203 5.29 -20.06 -29.52
C SER A 203 5.58 -20.93 -28.30
N SER A 204 5.71 -22.23 -28.53
CA SER A 204 6.11 -23.18 -27.50
C SER A 204 7.50 -22.88 -27.00
N ARG A 205 7.77 -23.14 -25.72
CA ARG A 205 9.02 -22.67 -25.11
C ARG A 205 9.52 -23.55 -23.99
N MET A 206 10.83 -23.59 -23.83
CA MET A 206 11.54 -24.07 -22.66
C MET A 206 12.44 -22.96 -22.10
N LEU A 207 12.97 -23.15 -20.90
CA LEU A 207 13.89 -22.21 -20.24
C LEU A 207 13.31 -20.79 -20.13
N ALA A 208 11.97 -20.68 -20.09
CA ALA A 208 11.29 -19.43 -19.80
C ALA A 208 11.43 -19.09 -18.31
N MET A 209 11.16 -17.83 -17.96
CA MET A 209 11.08 -17.40 -16.58
C MET A 209 9.63 -17.29 -16.15
N ALA A 210 9.32 -17.78 -14.95
CA ALA A 210 8.01 -17.60 -14.33
C ALA A 210 8.03 -16.44 -13.33
N GLY A 211 6.89 -15.82 -13.07
CA GLY A 211 6.75 -14.81 -12.01
C GLY A 211 5.33 -14.72 -11.50
N THR A 212 5.12 -14.07 -10.36
CA THR A 212 3.80 -13.96 -9.73
C THR A 212 3.59 -12.60 -9.11
N SER A 213 2.43 -12.00 -9.35
CA SER A 213 2.02 -10.75 -8.71
C SER A 213 0.55 -10.85 -8.33
N GLU A 214 0.24 -10.71 -7.04
CA GLU A 214 -1.10 -10.92 -6.48
C GLU A 214 -1.75 -12.26 -6.90
N GLN A 215 -2.57 -12.25 -7.95
CA GLN A 215 -3.36 -13.38 -8.44
C GLN A 215 -2.87 -13.89 -9.81
N ASP A 216 -1.86 -13.21 -10.36
CA ASP A 216 -1.44 -13.36 -11.74
C ASP A 216 -0.17 -14.21 -11.83
N PHE A 217 -0.15 -15.15 -12.77
CA PHE A 217 1.00 -15.95 -13.14
C PHE A 217 1.61 -15.40 -14.44
N TYR A 218 2.92 -15.22 -14.48
CA TYR A 218 3.63 -14.65 -15.63
C TYR A 218 4.56 -15.68 -16.25
N VAL A 219 4.65 -15.67 -17.59
CA VAL A 219 5.63 -16.41 -18.38
C VAL A 219 6.38 -15.39 -19.24
N MET A 220 7.71 -15.39 -19.13
CA MET A 220 8.59 -14.38 -19.72
C MET A 220 9.69 -15.05 -20.54
N GLY A 221 9.82 -14.69 -21.82
CA GLY A 221 10.92 -15.11 -22.69
C GLY A 221 11.01 -16.63 -22.89
N GLY A 222 12.24 -17.14 -22.91
CA GLY A 222 12.56 -18.56 -23.14
C GLY A 222 13.05 -18.85 -24.56
N VAL A 223 13.12 -20.14 -24.89
CA VAL A 223 13.58 -20.63 -26.19
C VAL A 223 12.52 -21.54 -26.79
N HIS A 224 12.07 -21.24 -28.01
CA HIS A 224 11.33 -22.16 -28.85
C HIS A 224 12.30 -23.13 -29.53
N LEU A 225 12.04 -24.43 -29.41
CA LEU A 225 12.77 -25.48 -30.12
C LEU A 225 11.80 -26.19 -31.06
N ASN A 226 12.05 -26.08 -32.36
CA ASN A 226 11.26 -26.79 -33.36
C ASN A 226 11.69 -28.25 -33.49
N ALA A 227 10.94 -29.04 -34.27
CA ALA A 227 11.25 -30.45 -34.51
C ALA A 227 12.59 -30.68 -35.25
N ALA A 228 13.14 -29.67 -35.92
CA ALA A 228 14.45 -29.71 -36.57
C ALA A 228 15.61 -29.38 -35.62
N GLY A 229 15.34 -29.05 -34.35
CA GLY A 229 16.34 -28.69 -33.36
C GLY A 229 16.85 -27.24 -33.45
N THR A 230 16.22 -26.40 -34.27
CA THR A 230 16.55 -24.96 -34.36
C THR A 230 16.00 -24.23 -33.14
N ARG A 231 16.84 -23.39 -32.52
CA ARG A 231 16.48 -22.55 -31.37
C ARG A 231 16.08 -21.15 -31.83
N GLU A 232 14.94 -20.69 -31.36
CA GLU A 232 14.48 -19.30 -31.48
C GLU A 232 14.32 -18.71 -30.07
N TYR A 233 15.05 -17.64 -29.77
CA TYR A 233 14.98 -16.97 -28.47
C TYR A 233 13.80 -15.99 -28.46
N LEU A 234 13.01 -16.04 -27.40
CA LEU A 234 11.75 -15.31 -27.28
C LEU A 234 11.90 -14.10 -26.35
N GLN A 235 11.11 -13.07 -26.65
CA GLN A 235 11.07 -11.80 -25.91
C GLN A 235 9.69 -11.53 -25.31
N ASP A 236 8.67 -12.26 -25.75
CA ASP A 236 7.28 -12.02 -25.37
C ASP A 236 7.00 -12.39 -23.91
N VAL A 237 6.07 -11.64 -23.33
CA VAL A 237 5.65 -11.80 -21.93
C VAL A 237 4.15 -11.95 -21.86
N TRP A 238 3.70 -12.93 -21.09
CA TRP A 238 2.29 -13.25 -20.95
C TRP A 238 1.90 -13.40 -19.49
N ARG A 239 0.70 -12.93 -19.19
CA ARG A 239 0.08 -13.00 -17.89
C ARG A 239 -1.16 -13.87 -17.94
N TYR A 240 -1.23 -14.89 -17.11
CA TYR A 240 -2.41 -15.69 -16.89
C TYR A 240 -3.08 -15.26 -15.58
N THR A 241 -4.35 -14.86 -15.67
CA THR A 241 -5.19 -14.62 -14.49
C THR A 241 -6.24 -15.72 -14.42
N PRO A 242 -6.33 -16.49 -13.31
CA PRO A 242 -7.36 -17.51 -13.14
C PRO A 242 -8.76 -16.96 -13.39
N GLY A 243 -9.54 -17.65 -14.22
CA GLY A 243 -10.89 -17.23 -14.62
C GLY A 243 -10.97 -16.11 -15.69
N LYS A 244 -9.87 -15.41 -16.01
CA LYS A 244 -9.82 -14.41 -17.10
C LYS A 244 -8.96 -14.84 -18.29
N GLY A 245 -8.02 -15.76 -18.09
CA GLY A 245 -7.16 -16.29 -19.15
C GLY A 245 -5.89 -15.47 -19.37
N TRP A 246 -5.32 -15.59 -20.58
CA TRP A 246 -4.04 -15.01 -20.95
C TRP A 246 -4.17 -13.58 -21.50
N LEU A 247 -3.24 -12.71 -21.12
CA LEU A 247 -3.06 -11.37 -21.67
C LEU A 247 -1.58 -11.15 -22.00
N ARG A 248 -1.29 -10.61 -23.19
CA ARG A 248 0.08 -10.23 -23.57
C ARG A 248 0.48 -8.94 -22.85
N MET A 249 1.70 -8.91 -22.35
CA MET A 249 2.29 -7.78 -21.62
C MET A 249 3.41 -7.14 -22.45
N ALA A 250 4.05 -6.10 -21.90
CA ALA A 250 5.23 -5.53 -22.55
C ALA A 250 6.34 -6.58 -22.67
N ASP A 251 6.83 -6.76 -23.90
CA ASP A 251 7.93 -7.66 -24.19
C ASP A 251 9.18 -7.26 -23.38
N LEU A 252 10.03 -8.24 -23.06
CA LEU A 252 11.34 -8.03 -22.42
C LEU A 252 12.16 -6.98 -23.20
N PRO A 253 13.10 -6.26 -22.59
CA PRO A 253 13.93 -5.28 -23.32
C PRO A 253 14.90 -5.93 -24.32
N GLN A 254 15.22 -7.21 -24.15
CA GLN A 254 16.02 -8.05 -25.04
C GLN A 254 15.55 -9.50 -24.89
N VAL A 255 15.82 -10.36 -25.86
CA VAL A 255 15.55 -11.80 -25.70
C VAL A 255 16.29 -12.33 -24.47
N LEU A 256 15.66 -13.24 -23.72
CA LEU A 256 16.22 -13.75 -22.48
C LEU A 256 15.70 -15.16 -22.20
N ALA A 257 16.59 -16.06 -21.83
CA ALA A 257 16.26 -17.44 -21.45
C ALA A 257 17.12 -17.91 -20.28
N ALA A 258 16.64 -18.97 -19.62
CA ALA A 258 17.34 -19.69 -18.56
C ALA A 258 17.78 -18.86 -17.35
N ALA A 259 17.31 -17.62 -17.19
CA ALA A 259 17.56 -16.85 -16.00
C ALA A 259 16.97 -17.55 -14.77
N PRO A 260 17.51 -17.32 -13.56
CA PRO A 260 16.96 -17.91 -12.36
C PRO A 260 15.48 -17.62 -12.18
N SER A 261 14.70 -18.68 -11.94
CA SER A 261 13.24 -18.66 -11.91
C SER A 261 12.73 -19.43 -10.69
N PRO A 262 11.64 -19.01 -10.03
CA PRO A 262 10.78 -17.86 -10.35
C PRO A 262 11.48 -16.50 -10.19
N ALA A 263 10.96 -15.48 -10.87
CA ALA A 263 11.37 -14.09 -10.70
C ALA A 263 11.25 -13.67 -9.23
N PHE A 264 12.19 -12.87 -8.74
CA PHE A 264 12.11 -12.32 -7.39
C PHE A 264 10.98 -11.30 -7.33
N ASN A 265 9.96 -11.57 -6.51
CA ASN A 265 8.86 -10.65 -6.26
C ASN A 265 9.34 -9.56 -5.29
N ALA A 266 9.66 -8.38 -5.83
CA ALA A 266 10.16 -7.24 -5.07
C ALA A 266 9.04 -6.24 -4.76
N GLY A 267 8.96 -5.84 -3.49
CA GLY A 267 7.97 -4.88 -3.01
C GLY A 267 6.55 -5.36 -3.26
N GLN A 268 5.74 -4.52 -3.91
CA GLN A 268 4.35 -4.85 -4.29
C GLN A 268 4.07 -4.87 -5.79
N SER A 269 5.03 -4.47 -6.63
CA SER A 269 4.76 -4.21 -8.05
C SER A 269 5.88 -4.63 -9.01
N HIS A 270 6.95 -5.27 -8.53
CA HIS A 270 8.08 -5.63 -9.40
C HIS A 270 8.39 -7.13 -9.41
N LEU A 271 8.66 -7.63 -10.62
CA LEU A 271 9.24 -8.97 -10.85
C LEU A 271 10.66 -8.79 -11.37
N LEU A 272 11.66 -9.30 -10.64
CA LEU A 272 13.07 -9.14 -10.99
C LEU A 272 13.66 -10.43 -11.53
N LEU A 273 14.32 -10.33 -12.68
CA LEU A 273 15.08 -11.40 -13.31
C LEU A 273 16.57 -11.11 -13.20
N PHE A 274 17.35 -12.12 -12.83
CA PHE A 274 18.78 -11.98 -12.53
C PHE A 274 19.62 -12.64 -13.63
N GLY A 275 20.19 -11.83 -14.52
CA GLY A 275 20.96 -12.33 -15.65
C GLY A 275 20.12 -13.10 -16.66
N GLY A 276 20.72 -14.10 -17.30
CA GLY A 276 20.08 -14.93 -18.33
C GLY A 276 20.87 -14.96 -19.63
N ASP A 277 20.57 -15.96 -20.46
CA ASP A 277 21.11 -16.11 -21.80
C ASP A 277 20.34 -15.21 -22.78
N ASP A 278 21.03 -14.23 -23.36
CA ASP A 278 20.48 -13.29 -24.34
C ASP A 278 20.66 -13.74 -25.79
N GLY A 279 21.14 -14.97 -25.99
CA GLY A 279 21.29 -15.59 -27.31
C GLY A 279 22.40 -15.00 -28.18
N ALA A 280 23.07 -13.91 -27.76
CA ALA A 280 24.05 -13.20 -28.59
C ALA A 280 25.24 -14.09 -29.02
N ASN A 281 25.59 -15.07 -28.19
CA ASN A 281 26.67 -16.03 -28.44
C ASN A 281 26.19 -17.46 -28.71
N ALA A 282 24.88 -17.71 -28.81
CA ALA A 282 24.32 -19.05 -28.93
C ALA A 282 24.84 -19.82 -30.16
N ALA A 283 25.00 -19.14 -31.30
CA ALA A 283 25.55 -19.74 -32.51
C ALA A 283 27.09 -19.92 -32.47
N LYS A 284 27.78 -19.23 -31.57
CA LYS A 284 29.25 -19.21 -31.47
C LYS A 284 29.80 -20.10 -30.37
N VAL A 285 28.96 -20.88 -29.69
CA VAL A 285 29.39 -21.74 -28.56
C VAL A 285 30.48 -22.72 -28.99
N ALA A 286 30.37 -23.30 -30.19
CA ALA A 286 31.36 -24.23 -30.74
C ALA A 286 32.72 -23.57 -31.05
N ASP A 287 32.71 -22.27 -31.38
CA ASP A 287 33.92 -21.49 -31.68
C ASP A 287 34.57 -20.95 -30.39
N LEU A 288 33.75 -20.39 -29.50
CA LEU A 288 34.21 -19.74 -28.27
C LEU A 288 34.69 -20.75 -27.23
N LYS A 289 34.02 -21.90 -27.07
CA LYS A 289 34.38 -22.95 -26.11
C LYS A 289 34.67 -22.37 -24.71
N ASP A 290 35.87 -22.62 -24.16
CA ASP A 290 36.34 -22.09 -22.87
C ASP A 290 36.63 -20.59 -22.86
N ASN A 291 36.59 -19.90 -24.00
CA ASN A 291 36.70 -18.45 -24.08
C ASN A 291 35.33 -17.75 -24.07
N HIS A 292 34.22 -18.49 -23.89
CA HIS A 292 32.89 -17.89 -23.80
C HIS A 292 32.81 -16.92 -22.60
N PRO A 293 32.32 -15.68 -22.79
CA PRO A 293 32.34 -14.62 -21.76
C PRO A 293 31.31 -14.81 -20.63
N GLY A 294 30.60 -15.94 -20.60
CA GLY A 294 29.40 -16.12 -19.76
C GLY A 294 28.13 -15.48 -20.34
N PHE A 295 27.13 -15.31 -19.48
CA PHE A 295 25.80 -14.81 -19.82
C PHE A 295 25.59 -13.36 -19.36
N SER A 296 24.45 -12.75 -19.71
CA SER A 296 24.10 -11.41 -19.24
C SER A 296 24.10 -11.37 -17.72
N ASN A 297 24.67 -10.31 -17.15
CA ASN A 297 24.66 -10.05 -15.72
C ASN A 297 23.65 -8.98 -15.31
N LYS A 298 22.83 -8.47 -16.24
CA LYS A 298 21.84 -7.43 -15.92
C LYS A 298 20.76 -7.98 -14.99
N VAL A 299 20.36 -7.19 -14.01
CA VAL A 299 19.14 -7.41 -13.23
C VAL A 299 18.05 -6.55 -13.85
N VAL A 300 17.04 -7.19 -14.45
CA VAL A 300 15.92 -6.50 -15.10
C VAL A 300 14.68 -6.60 -14.23
N ALA A 301 14.00 -5.48 -14.04
CA ALA A 301 12.77 -5.39 -13.26
C ALA A 301 11.60 -5.09 -14.19
N TYR A 302 10.53 -5.86 -14.04
CA TYR A 302 9.24 -5.59 -14.67
C TYR A 302 8.28 -4.99 -13.67
N ASN A 303 7.74 -3.81 -13.96
CA ASN A 303 6.71 -3.20 -13.14
C ASN A 303 5.31 -3.62 -13.64
N THR A 304 4.54 -4.27 -12.78
CA THR A 304 3.22 -4.83 -13.10
C THR A 304 2.12 -3.77 -13.21
N LEU A 305 2.33 -2.57 -12.66
CA LEU A 305 1.37 -1.45 -12.67
C LEU A 305 1.56 -0.51 -13.86
N THR A 306 2.82 -0.23 -14.23
CA THR A 306 3.14 0.59 -15.41
C THR A 306 3.34 -0.24 -16.66
N ASN A 307 3.42 -1.57 -16.57
CA ASN A 307 3.71 -2.48 -17.69
C ASN A 307 4.99 -2.06 -18.44
N THR A 308 6.06 -1.80 -17.71
CA THR A 308 7.36 -1.35 -18.24
C THR A 308 8.52 -2.11 -17.62
N TRP A 309 9.62 -2.17 -18.37
CA TRP A 309 10.87 -2.80 -17.95
C TRP A 309 11.94 -1.75 -17.63
N SER A 310 12.79 -2.04 -16.66
CA SER A 310 14.00 -1.28 -16.39
C SER A 310 15.17 -2.18 -15.97
N VAL A 311 16.39 -1.69 -16.13
CA VAL A 311 17.59 -2.34 -15.58
C VAL A 311 17.83 -1.75 -14.20
N THR A 312 17.81 -2.60 -13.17
CA THR A 312 17.97 -2.21 -11.75
C THR A 312 19.34 -2.59 -11.19
N GLY A 313 20.31 -2.88 -12.06
CA GLY A 313 21.69 -3.13 -11.67
C GLY A 313 22.26 -4.34 -12.37
N ASN A 314 23.38 -4.84 -11.82
CA ASN A 314 24.09 -5.99 -12.36
C ASN A 314 24.47 -6.97 -11.25
N MET A 315 24.50 -8.25 -11.58
CA MET A 315 25.09 -9.31 -10.77
C MET A 315 26.61 -9.16 -10.74
N PRO A 316 27.26 -9.57 -9.63
CA PRO A 316 28.71 -9.51 -9.52
C PRO A 316 29.34 -10.48 -10.52
N VAL A 317 30.16 -9.94 -11.42
CA VAL A 317 30.97 -10.71 -12.37
C VAL A 317 32.41 -10.28 -12.23
N HIS A 318 33.29 -11.27 -12.03
CA HIS A 318 34.73 -11.06 -11.90
C HIS A 318 35.45 -12.25 -12.54
N ILE A 319 35.85 -12.09 -13.80
CA ILE A 319 36.49 -13.13 -14.60
C ILE A 319 38.01 -13.00 -14.45
N GLN A 320 38.66 -14.06 -13.99
CA GLN A 320 40.12 -14.14 -13.88
C GLN A 320 40.75 -14.41 -15.25
N ALA A 321 42.01 -14.00 -15.43
CA ALA A 321 42.73 -14.18 -16.70
C ALA A 321 42.90 -15.66 -17.11
N ASP A 322 42.97 -16.56 -16.13
CA ASP A 322 43.13 -18.01 -16.30
C ASP A 322 41.79 -18.76 -16.38
N ALA A 323 40.65 -18.08 -16.52
CA ALA A 323 39.32 -18.69 -16.46
C ALA A 323 39.05 -19.78 -17.51
N ALA A 324 39.82 -19.84 -18.60
CA ALA A 324 39.76 -20.95 -19.55
C ALA A 324 40.19 -22.28 -18.90
N VAL A 325 41.20 -22.25 -18.03
CA VAL A 325 41.77 -23.42 -17.35
C VAL A 325 41.19 -23.58 -15.94
N ASN A 326 40.94 -22.49 -15.23
CA ASN A 326 40.45 -22.45 -13.85
C ASN A 326 39.15 -21.61 -13.72
N PRO A 327 38.03 -22.05 -14.31
CA PRO A 327 36.81 -21.25 -14.34
C PRO A 327 36.17 -21.03 -12.97
N HIS A 328 36.40 -21.93 -12.00
CA HIS A 328 35.76 -21.88 -10.68
C HIS A 328 36.34 -20.77 -9.77
N ALA A 329 37.52 -20.24 -10.12
CA ALA A 329 38.10 -19.06 -9.48
C ALA A 329 37.42 -17.73 -9.91
N SER A 330 36.62 -17.75 -10.98
CA SER A 330 35.87 -16.59 -11.49
C SER A 330 34.43 -16.54 -10.97
N THR A 331 33.86 -15.33 -10.85
CA THR A 331 32.41 -15.13 -10.64
C THR A 331 31.74 -14.84 -11.97
N TYR A 332 30.69 -15.57 -12.29
CA TYR A 332 29.81 -15.32 -13.43
C TYR A 332 28.37 -15.08 -12.96
N ALA A 333 27.54 -14.55 -13.84
CA ALA A 333 26.09 -14.57 -13.69
C ALA A 333 25.58 -15.95 -14.16
N PRO A 334 25.12 -16.82 -13.25
CA PRO A 334 24.72 -18.17 -13.62
C PRO A 334 23.31 -18.21 -14.22
N VAL A 335 23.09 -19.19 -15.08
CA VAL A 335 21.78 -19.55 -15.64
C VAL A 335 21.39 -20.97 -15.23
N THR A 336 20.18 -21.43 -15.55
CA THR A 336 19.70 -22.80 -15.29
C THR A 336 19.76 -23.23 -13.83
N THR A 337 19.42 -22.33 -12.91
CA THR A 337 19.28 -22.62 -11.48
C THR A 337 18.06 -21.86 -10.96
N PRO A 338 17.30 -22.37 -9.98
CA PRO A 338 16.22 -21.60 -9.40
C PRO A 338 16.72 -20.39 -8.61
N LEU A 339 15.88 -19.36 -8.53
CA LEU A 339 16.04 -18.27 -7.56
C LEU A 339 15.30 -18.65 -6.28
N VAL A 340 15.99 -18.57 -5.14
CA VAL A 340 15.44 -18.93 -3.84
C VAL A 340 15.35 -17.70 -2.96
N VAL A 341 14.18 -17.45 -2.35
CA VAL A 341 14.06 -16.42 -1.32
C VAL A 341 14.39 -17.03 0.04
N TRP A 342 15.50 -16.62 0.64
CA TRP A 342 15.97 -17.13 1.93
C TRP A 342 16.33 -15.98 2.88
N ASN A 343 15.66 -15.93 4.03
CA ASN A 343 15.77 -14.83 5.00
C ASN A 343 15.53 -13.43 4.37
N GLY A 344 14.61 -13.34 3.41
CA GLY A 344 14.29 -12.09 2.69
C GLY A 344 15.27 -11.71 1.57
N ASN A 345 16.34 -12.49 1.37
CA ASN A 345 17.33 -12.24 0.32
C ASN A 345 17.07 -13.14 -0.89
N ALA A 346 17.41 -12.66 -2.09
CA ALA A 346 17.44 -13.51 -3.28
C ALA A 346 18.74 -14.33 -3.28
N VAL A 347 18.64 -15.64 -3.40
CA VAL A 347 19.75 -16.58 -3.35
C VAL A 347 19.79 -17.40 -4.63
N ILE A 348 20.98 -17.46 -5.23
CA ILE A 348 21.25 -18.20 -6.46
C ILE A 348 22.37 -19.19 -6.16
N ALA A 349 22.02 -20.46 -6.03
CA ALA A 349 22.93 -21.53 -5.61
C ALA A 349 23.38 -22.36 -6.81
N GLY A 350 24.60 -22.12 -7.28
CA GLY A 350 25.19 -22.79 -8.43
C GLY A 350 24.65 -22.27 -9.76
N GLY A 351 24.37 -23.18 -10.69
CA GLY A 351 23.97 -22.91 -12.07
C GLY A 351 25.11 -23.04 -13.08
N GLU A 352 24.79 -22.72 -14.33
CA GLU A 352 25.72 -22.72 -15.46
C GLU A 352 26.34 -21.33 -15.60
N ALA A 353 27.65 -21.22 -15.39
CA ALA A 353 28.40 -19.97 -15.45
C ALA A 353 28.65 -19.49 -16.88
N ARG A 354 28.91 -20.45 -17.77
CA ARG A 354 29.02 -20.34 -19.23
C ARG A 354 28.80 -21.75 -19.80
N PRO A 355 28.63 -21.93 -21.12
CA PRO A 355 28.36 -23.24 -21.71
C PRO A 355 29.28 -24.35 -21.18
N ALA A 356 28.68 -25.43 -20.70
CA ALA A 356 29.33 -26.60 -20.09
C ALA A 356 30.12 -26.36 -18.79
N VAL A 357 30.13 -25.15 -18.23
CA VAL A 357 30.82 -24.80 -16.97
C VAL A 357 29.82 -24.55 -15.86
N ARG A 358 29.97 -25.24 -14.74
CA ARG A 358 29.09 -25.09 -13.57
C ARG A 358 29.72 -24.18 -12.53
N SER A 359 28.88 -23.60 -11.69
CA SER A 359 29.29 -22.79 -10.56
C SER A 359 28.99 -23.54 -9.27
N ASN A 360 29.94 -23.55 -8.35
CA ASN A 360 29.72 -23.96 -6.96
C ASN A 360 29.40 -22.75 -6.06
N ARG A 361 29.33 -21.53 -6.61
CA ARG A 361 29.11 -20.32 -5.82
C ARG A 361 27.66 -20.18 -5.44
N VAL A 362 27.44 -19.59 -4.27
CA VAL A 362 26.11 -19.27 -3.76
C VAL A 362 26.04 -17.76 -3.56
N LEU A 363 25.40 -17.09 -4.51
CA LEU A 363 25.26 -15.64 -4.53
C LEU A 363 24.03 -15.24 -3.71
N VAL A 364 24.18 -14.22 -2.88
CA VAL A 364 23.11 -13.67 -2.04
C VAL A 364 22.98 -12.18 -2.38
N ALA A 365 21.80 -11.79 -2.87
CA ALA A 365 21.44 -10.39 -3.11
C ALA A 365 20.48 -9.94 -2.01
N ALA A 366 21.00 -9.14 -1.07
CA ALA A 366 20.19 -8.53 -0.03
C ALA A 366 19.58 -7.23 -0.55
N PRO A 367 18.24 -7.05 -0.51
CA PRO A 367 17.60 -5.79 -0.90
C PRO A 367 18.21 -4.58 -0.18
N ALA A 368 18.49 -3.52 -0.94
CA ALA A 368 19.03 -2.26 -0.42
C ALA A 368 18.15 -1.08 -0.84
N GLN A 369 18.17 -0.02 -0.03
CA GLN A 369 17.44 1.23 -0.25
C GLN A 369 18.44 2.38 -0.26
N PRO A 370 18.47 3.23 -1.31
CA PRO A 370 19.23 4.46 -1.27
C PRO A 370 18.69 5.38 -0.16
N PRO A 371 19.55 6.12 0.56
CA PRO A 371 19.09 7.15 1.48
C PRO A 371 18.33 8.26 0.74
N GLY A 372 17.44 8.97 1.44
CA GLY A 372 16.73 10.13 0.90
C GLY A 372 17.69 11.30 0.60
N LYS A 373 17.46 12.02 -0.50
CA LYS A 373 18.31 13.14 -0.93
C LYS A 373 17.84 14.49 -0.34
N PHE A 374 17.74 14.57 0.99
CA PHE A 374 17.21 15.75 1.68
C PHE A 374 18.29 16.80 1.97
N GLY A 375 18.12 18.03 1.50
CA GLY A 375 19.12 19.10 1.60
C GLY A 375 18.79 20.17 2.64
N TRP A 376 19.73 21.10 2.87
CA TRP A 376 19.55 22.23 3.79
C TRP A 376 18.40 23.16 3.36
N ALA A 377 18.15 23.30 2.04
CA ALA A 377 17.07 24.13 1.52
C ALA A 377 15.70 23.54 1.88
N ASP A 378 15.56 22.21 1.91
CA ASP A 378 14.34 21.55 2.35
C ASP A 378 14.08 21.80 3.84
N TRP A 379 15.13 21.68 4.66
CA TRP A 379 15.07 22.01 6.09
C TRP A 379 14.69 23.46 6.35
N LEU A 380 15.19 24.40 5.54
CA LEU A 380 14.82 25.81 5.63
C LEU A 380 13.32 26.01 5.36
N VAL A 381 12.75 25.37 4.33
CA VAL A 381 11.32 25.45 4.02
C VAL A 381 10.48 24.88 5.17
N ILE A 382 10.88 23.74 5.73
CA ILE A 382 10.21 23.14 6.89
C ILE A 382 10.28 24.06 8.12
N ALA A 383 11.45 24.65 8.39
CA ALA A 383 11.60 25.59 9.50
C ALA A 383 10.71 26.82 9.33
N LEU A 384 10.65 27.40 8.13
CA LEU A 384 9.75 28.52 7.81
C LEU A 384 8.27 28.13 7.99
N TYR A 385 7.89 26.92 7.61
CA TYR A 385 6.55 26.39 7.85
C TYR A 385 6.21 26.36 9.35
N PHE A 386 7.09 25.81 10.19
CA PHE A 386 6.84 25.76 11.64
C PHE A 386 6.81 27.15 12.28
N VAL A 387 7.68 28.06 11.85
CA VAL A 387 7.66 29.46 12.27
C VAL A 387 6.33 30.13 11.90
N ALA A 388 5.81 29.88 10.70
CA ALA A 388 4.51 30.41 10.28
C ALA A 388 3.35 29.86 11.15
N VAL A 389 3.34 28.56 11.46
CA VAL A 389 2.34 27.95 12.36
C VAL A 389 2.40 28.58 13.75
N ALA A 390 3.59 28.69 14.33
CA ALA A 390 3.79 29.29 15.64
C ALA A 390 3.40 30.77 15.65
N GLY A 391 3.76 31.52 14.61
CA GLY A 391 3.43 32.94 14.45
C GLY A 391 1.93 33.20 14.35
N ILE A 392 1.21 32.41 13.54
CA ILE A 392 -0.26 32.49 13.44
C ILE A 392 -0.90 32.21 14.82
N SER A 393 -0.46 31.15 15.49
CA SER A 393 -1.00 30.79 16.81
C SER A 393 -0.74 31.88 17.86
N PHE A 394 0.48 32.42 17.90
CA PHE A 394 0.82 33.49 18.84
C PHE A 394 -0.03 34.74 18.60
N TYR A 395 -0.16 35.16 17.33
CA TYR A 395 -0.96 36.32 16.96
C TYR A 395 -2.44 36.16 17.34
N VAL A 396 -3.04 35.00 17.02
CA VAL A 396 -4.44 34.70 17.38
C VAL A 396 -4.61 34.69 18.90
N THR A 397 -3.75 33.94 19.61
CA THR A 397 -3.85 33.79 21.07
C THR A 397 -3.77 35.13 21.80
N LYS A 398 -2.93 36.06 21.31
CA LYS A 398 -2.81 37.41 21.89
C LYS A 398 -4.11 38.22 21.79
N ASN A 399 -4.94 37.93 20.79
CA ASN A 399 -6.17 38.67 20.49
C ASN A 399 -7.44 37.97 21.02
N THR A 400 -7.30 36.79 21.63
CA THR A 400 -8.43 36.00 22.15
C THR A 400 -8.79 36.40 23.60
N GLY A 401 -10.08 36.49 23.92
CA GLY A 401 -10.61 36.95 25.23
C GLY A 401 -10.40 36.00 26.42
N GLY A 402 -9.86 34.80 26.19
CA GLY A 402 -9.49 33.87 27.25
C GLY A 402 -10.66 33.22 27.99
N THR A 403 -11.81 33.00 27.32
CA THR A 403 -12.98 32.30 27.86
C THR A 403 -13.14 30.89 27.29
N THR A 404 -14.00 30.05 27.87
CA THR A 404 -14.33 28.74 27.25
C THR A 404 -15.04 28.89 25.90
N GLY A 405 -15.88 29.93 25.75
CA GLY A 405 -16.56 30.24 24.49
C GLY A 405 -15.56 30.61 23.38
N ASP A 406 -14.49 31.34 23.73
CA ASP A 406 -13.40 31.61 22.80
C ASP A 406 -12.63 30.33 22.45
N PHE A 407 -12.30 29.52 23.47
CA PHE A 407 -11.49 28.32 23.28
C PHE A 407 -12.20 27.22 22.46
N PHE A 408 -13.51 27.04 22.63
CA PHE A 408 -14.29 26.01 21.93
C PHE A 408 -15.01 26.52 20.68
N LEU A 409 -15.49 27.77 20.65
CA LEU A 409 -16.31 28.30 19.55
C LEU A 409 -15.71 29.53 18.86
N GLY A 410 -14.51 29.99 19.26
CA GLY A 410 -13.86 31.16 18.66
C GLY A 410 -14.68 32.44 18.84
N GLY A 411 -15.48 32.51 19.92
CA GLY A 411 -16.41 33.61 20.17
C GLY A 411 -17.49 33.77 19.09
N GLN A 412 -17.70 32.75 18.23
CA GLN A 412 -18.56 32.79 17.05
C GLN A 412 -18.18 33.87 16.02
N LYS A 413 -16.90 34.25 15.94
CA LYS A 413 -16.40 35.32 15.07
C LYS A 413 -15.70 34.82 13.80
N ILE A 414 -15.57 33.50 13.64
CA ILE A 414 -14.80 32.92 12.54
C ILE A 414 -15.58 33.11 11.23
N PRO A 415 -14.97 33.69 10.18
CA PRO A 415 -15.66 33.91 8.92
C PRO A 415 -15.93 32.57 8.22
N TRP A 416 -17.05 32.51 7.49
CA TRP A 416 -17.54 31.27 6.86
C TRP A 416 -16.53 30.57 5.96
N TRP A 417 -15.69 31.33 5.24
CA TRP A 417 -14.69 30.76 4.32
C TRP A 417 -13.54 30.09 5.07
N ALA A 418 -13.12 30.65 6.21
CA ALA A 418 -12.07 30.08 7.05
C ALA A 418 -12.58 28.82 7.75
N ALA A 419 -13.80 28.89 8.32
CA ALA A 419 -14.47 27.71 8.87
C ALA A 419 -14.63 26.60 7.80
N GLY A 420 -15.01 26.96 6.57
CA GLY A 420 -15.14 26.01 5.46
C GLY A 420 -13.83 25.34 5.06
N LEU A 421 -12.75 26.12 4.89
CA LEU A 421 -11.42 25.57 4.61
C LEU A 421 -10.88 24.72 5.76
N SER A 422 -11.20 25.07 7.00
CA SER A 422 -10.85 24.30 8.19
C SER A 422 -11.63 22.99 8.27
N ILE A 423 -12.93 22.97 7.91
CA ILE A 423 -13.70 21.72 7.75
C ILE A 423 -13.03 20.81 6.73
N PHE A 424 -12.67 21.36 5.58
CA PHE A 424 -11.99 20.66 4.50
C PHE A 424 -10.62 20.12 4.94
N GLY A 425 -9.79 20.97 5.55
CA GLY A 425 -8.42 20.67 5.97
C GLY A 425 -8.35 19.46 6.89
N SER A 426 -9.22 19.35 7.90
CA SER A 426 -9.13 18.22 8.85
C SER A 426 -9.81 16.95 8.39
N LYS A 427 -10.42 16.99 7.21
CA LYS A 427 -10.81 15.79 6.47
C LYS A 427 -9.68 15.30 5.58
N LEU A 428 -8.75 16.17 5.20
CA LEU A 428 -7.49 15.79 4.56
C LEU A 428 -6.42 15.45 5.61
N SER A 429 -6.26 14.16 5.84
CA SER A 429 -5.16 13.63 6.64
C SER A 429 -3.92 13.37 5.79
N ALA A 430 -2.76 13.25 6.43
CA ALA A 430 -1.54 12.83 5.75
C ALA A 430 -1.66 11.44 5.12
N LEU A 431 -2.52 10.58 5.67
CA LEU A 431 -2.82 9.31 5.03
C LEU A 431 -3.55 9.51 3.69
N THR A 432 -4.58 10.36 3.63
CA THR A 432 -5.26 10.66 2.37
C THR A 432 -4.33 11.32 1.35
N PHE A 433 -3.35 12.09 1.82
CA PHE A 433 -2.33 12.72 0.97
C PHE A 433 -1.44 11.69 0.25
N ILE A 434 -1.22 10.51 0.85
CA ILE A 434 -0.38 9.44 0.29
C ILE A 434 -1.22 8.38 -0.41
N ALA A 435 -2.28 7.92 0.26
CA ALA A 435 -3.10 6.79 -0.18
C ALA A 435 -3.91 7.10 -1.45
N ILE A 436 -4.40 8.34 -1.63
CA ILE A 436 -5.17 8.70 -2.83
C ILE A 436 -4.28 8.68 -4.08
N PRO A 437 -3.12 9.36 -4.11
CA PRO A 437 -2.17 9.22 -5.22
C PRO A 437 -1.74 7.77 -5.48
N ALA A 438 -1.41 7.01 -4.43
CA ALA A 438 -1.02 5.60 -4.58
C ALA A 438 -2.13 4.74 -5.20
N LYS A 439 -3.39 4.95 -4.78
CA LYS A 439 -4.54 4.24 -5.34
C LYS A 439 -4.76 4.57 -6.82
N ALA A 440 -4.70 5.86 -7.18
CA ALA A 440 -4.84 6.29 -8.58
C ALA A 440 -3.64 5.87 -9.45
N TYR A 441 -2.44 5.81 -8.88
CA TYR A 441 -1.25 5.25 -9.52
C TYR A 441 -1.48 3.79 -9.92
N ALA A 442 -1.89 2.95 -8.98
CA ALA A 442 -2.07 1.52 -9.20
C ALA A 442 -3.33 1.15 -9.99
N THR A 443 -4.39 1.96 -9.90
CA THR A 443 -5.70 1.63 -10.48
C THR A 443 -6.23 2.78 -11.34
N ASP A 444 -7.31 3.41 -10.90
CA ASP A 444 -8.11 4.38 -11.63
C ASP A 444 -8.76 5.40 -10.68
N TRP A 445 -9.77 6.13 -11.16
CA TRP A 445 -10.46 7.19 -10.44
C TRP A 445 -11.81 6.75 -9.84
N VAL A 446 -12.13 5.45 -9.76
CA VAL A 446 -13.43 4.96 -9.24
C VAL A 446 -13.71 5.46 -7.82
N TYR A 447 -12.66 5.60 -7.02
CA TYR A 447 -12.77 6.07 -5.63
C TYR A 447 -12.97 7.60 -5.52
N LEU A 448 -12.91 8.35 -6.63
CA LEU A 448 -13.14 9.80 -6.64
C LEU A 448 -14.53 10.15 -6.09
N MET A 449 -15.54 9.33 -6.42
CA MET A 449 -16.91 9.53 -5.95
C MET A 449 -17.02 9.54 -4.41
N ASN A 450 -16.09 8.89 -3.70
CA ASN A 450 -16.10 8.87 -2.24
C ASN A 450 -16.01 10.27 -1.63
N ASN A 451 -15.17 11.12 -2.20
CA ASN A 451 -14.96 12.46 -1.68
C ASN A 451 -16.09 13.40 -2.14
N VAL A 452 -16.53 13.29 -3.40
CA VAL A 452 -17.49 14.23 -4.01
C VAL A 452 -18.91 14.10 -3.43
N MET A 453 -19.27 12.97 -2.80
CA MET A 453 -20.61 12.80 -2.22
C MET A 453 -20.98 13.81 -1.12
N ILE A 454 -20.03 14.57 -0.58
CA ILE A 454 -20.34 15.71 0.28
C ILE A 454 -21.25 16.74 -0.41
N VAL A 455 -21.16 16.92 -1.72
CA VAL A 455 -21.99 17.86 -2.46
C VAL A 455 -23.48 17.47 -2.36
N ALA A 456 -23.78 16.18 -2.37
CA ALA A 456 -25.13 15.66 -2.17
C ALA A 456 -25.59 15.69 -0.71
N VAL A 457 -24.65 15.54 0.24
CA VAL A 457 -24.95 15.55 1.69
C VAL A 457 -25.12 16.97 2.24
N ALA A 458 -24.43 17.97 1.68
CA ALA A 458 -24.46 19.35 2.17
C ALA A 458 -25.88 19.96 2.24
N PRO A 459 -26.75 19.83 1.23
CA PRO A 459 -28.15 20.26 1.34
C PRO A 459 -28.89 19.61 2.51
N ILE A 460 -28.71 18.31 2.74
CA ILE A 460 -29.40 17.58 3.81
C ILE A 460 -28.94 18.08 5.18
N VAL A 461 -27.63 18.24 5.38
CA VAL A 461 -27.07 18.76 6.63
C VAL A 461 -27.56 20.19 6.88
N THR A 462 -27.53 21.03 5.86
CA THR A 462 -27.87 22.46 6.00
C THR A 462 -29.36 22.73 6.17
N LEU A 463 -30.23 21.86 5.65
CA LEU A 463 -31.68 21.96 5.78
C LEU A 463 -32.20 21.29 7.06
N PHE A 464 -31.71 20.09 7.39
CA PHE A 464 -32.32 19.27 8.44
C PHE A 464 -31.54 19.21 9.76
N TYR A 465 -30.23 19.43 9.77
CA TYR A 465 -29.40 19.29 10.98
C TYR A 465 -28.96 20.65 11.53
N LEU A 466 -28.40 21.48 10.65
CA LEU A 466 -27.82 22.77 11.01
C LEU A 466 -28.78 23.70 11.79
N PRO A 467 -30.07 23.85 11.40
CA PRO A 467 -30.98 24.72 12.12
C PRO A 467 -31.19 24.30 13.58
N TYR A 468 -31.27 22.98 13.84
CA TYR A 468 -31.41 22.44 15.19
C TYR A 468 -30.18 22.74 16.04
N PHE A 469 -28.98 22.41 15.53
CA PHE A 469 -27.74 22.60 16.29
C PHE A 469 -27.51 24.06 16.67
N ARG A 470 -27.81 25.01 15.76
CA ARG A 470 -27.64 26.44 16.05
C ARG A 470 -28.71 27.02 16.96
N LYS A 471 -29.99 26.67 16.76
CA LYS A 471 -31.09 27.15 17.63
C LYS A 471 -30.93 26.70 19.07
N LEU A 472 -30.39 25.49 19.27
CA LEU A 472 -30.13 24.94 20.61
C LEU A 472 -28.87 25.49 21.30
N LYS A 473 -28.06 26.32 20.62
CA LYS A 473 -26.82 26.93 21.14
C LYS A 473 -25.90 25.91 21.83
N ILE A 474 -25.80 24.72 21.26
CA ILE A 474 -24.99 23.62 21.82
C ILE A 474 -23.50 23.88 21.60
N THR A 475 -22.68 23.41 22.54
CA THR A 475 -21.21 23.41 22.41
C THR A 475 -20.70 22.05 21.95
N SER A 476 -21.28 20.98 22.51
CA SER A 476 -21.10 19.61 22.04
C SER A 476 -22.34 19.18 21.27
N VAL A 477 -22.13 18.58 20.10
CA VAL A 477 -23.20 18.05 19.26
C VAL A 477 -24.04 17.01 20.01
N TYR A 478 -23.44 16.26 20.96
CA TYR A 478 -24.13 15.22 21.72
C TYR A 478 -25.16 15.78 22.72
N GLN A 479 -25.08 17.07 23.08
CA GLN A 479 -26.12 17.72 23.89
C GLN A 479 -27.50 17.64 23.21
N TYR A 480 -27.55 17.63 21.87
CA TYR A 480 -28.77 17.36 21.13
C TYR A 480 -29.40 16.01 21.51
N LEU A 481 -28.60 14.94 21.66
CA LEU A 481 -29.10 13.62 22.04
C LEU A 481 -29.71 13.61 23.44
N GLN A 482 -29.19 14.41 24.38
CA GLN A 482 -29.82 14.57 25.69
C GLN A 482 -31.16 15.29 25.58
N ILE A 483 -31.23 16.34 24.77
CA ILE A 483 -32.47 17.13 24.57
C ILE A 483 -33.56 16.27 23.92
N ARG A 484 -33.19 15.43 22.95
CA ARG A 484 -34.11 14.57 22.19
C ARG A 484 -34.48 13.27 22.90
N PHE A 485 -33.53 12.66 23.60
CA PHE A 485 -33.69 11.39 24.30
C PHE A 485 -33.47 11.61 25.79
N ASN A 486 -32.29 11.26 26.31
CA ASN A 486 -31.97 11.39 27.73
C ASN A 486 -30.44 11.52 27.96
N PRO A 487 -30.00 11.79 29.21
CA PRO A 487 -28.59 11.93 29.54
C PRO A 487 -27.73 10.69 29.21
N THR A 488 -28.29 9.48 29.35
CA THR A 488 -27.58 8.22 29.04
C THR A 488 -27.23 8.11 27.57
N VAL A 489 -28.17 8.45 26.68
CA VAL A 489 -27.96 8.45 25.23
C VAL A 489 -26.89 9.48 24.83
N LYS A 490 -26.88 10.67 25.47
CA LYS A 490 -25.78 11.63 25.30
C LYS A 490 -24.44 11.06 25.72
N LEU A 491 -24.35 10.48 26.92
CA LEU A 491 -23.09 9.96 27.45
C LEU A 491 -22.53 8.83 26.58
N LEU A 492 -23.40 7.92 26.10
CA LEU A 492 -23.02 6.90 25.12
C LEU A 492 -22.44 7.53 23.85
N GLY A 493 -23.13 8.53 23.30
CA GLY A 493 -22.67 9.24 22.10
C GLY A 493 -21.30 9.90 22.29
N SER A 494 -21.16 10.62 23.39
CA SER A 494 -19.95 11.37 23.76
C SER A 494 -18.77 10.43 24.03
N PHE A 495 -18.99 9.35 24.78
CA PHE A 495 -17.97 8.36 25.12
C PHE A 495 -17.45 7.62 23.89
N THR A 496 -18.38 7.20 23.03
CA THR A 496 -18.06 6.53 21.77
C THR A 496 -17.20 7.42 20.87
N PHE A 497 -17.56 8.71 20.75
CA PHE A 497 -16.75 9.68 20.02
C PHE A 497 -15.36 9.86 20.61
N VAL A 498 -15.24 9.98 21.94
CA VAL A 498 -13.94 10.17 22.60
C VAL A 498 -13.03 8.96 22.38
N ILE A 499 -13.52 7.72 22.53
CA ILE A 499 -12.74 6.50 22.25
C ILE A 499 -12.30 6.47 20.79
N PHE A 500 -13.23 6.72 19.88
CA PHE A 500 -12.96 6.76 18.45
C PHE A 500 -11.82 7.75 18.14
N GLN A 501 -11.93 8.97 18.64
CA GLN A 501 -10.98 10.03 18.34
C GLN A 501 -9.63 9.81 19.03
N LEU A 502 -9.60 9.22 20.22
CA LEU A 502 -8.37 8.78 20.90
C LEU A 502 -7.64 7.69 20.10
N SER A 503 -8.37 6.69 19.58
CA SER A 503 -7.78 5.63 18.75
C SER A 503 -7.18 6.18 17.45
N ARG A 504 -7.84 7.18 16.86
CA ARG A 504 -7.39 7.87 15.64
C ARG A 504 -6.09 8.66 15.85
N LEU A 505 -5.92 9.29 17.02
CA LEU A 505 -4.76 10.15 17.31
C LEU A 505 -3.43 9.41 17.09
N GLY A 506 -3.27 8.20 17.65
CA GLY A 506 -2.04 7.43 17.52
C GLY A 506 -1.70 7.06 16.07
N VAL A 507 -2.68 6.58 15.31
CA VAL A 507 -2.50 6.17 13.90
C VAL A 507 -2.12 7.35 13.02
N VAL A 508 -2.79 8.50 13.22
CA VAL A 508 -2.56 9.71 12.44
C VAL A 508 -1.20 10.35 12.77
N ILE A 509 -0.66 10.13 13.97
CA ILE A 509 0.70 10.58 14.30
C ILE A 509 1.74 9.60 13.73
N TYR A 510 1.52 8.29 13.87
CA TYR A 510 2.47 7.25 13.52
C TYR A 510 2.72 7.11 12.02
N LEU A 511 1.68 6.93 11.20
CA LEU A 511 1.86 6.62 9.76
C LEU A 511 2.59 7.74 9.00
N PRO A 512 2.26 9.03 9.18
CA PRO A 512 2.99 10.11 8.52
C PRO A 512 4.41 10.28 9.05
N ALA A 513 4.65 10.01 10.34
CA ALA A 513 5.99 10.07 10.91
C ALA A 513 6.89 8.95 10.37
N LEU A 514 6.33 7.77 10.09
CA LEU A 514 7.05 6.68 9.41
C LEU A 514 7.49 7.13 8.02
N VAL A 515 6.57 7.69 7.23
CA VAL A 515 6.86 8.19 5.87
C VAL A 515 7.88 9.33 5.91
N LEU A 516 7.73 10.25 6.86
CA LEU A 516 8.69 11.34 7.03
C LEU A 516 10.08 10.82 7.40
N SER A 517 10.16 9.80 8.27
CA SER A 517 11.40 9.19 8.68
C SER A 517 12.13 8.52 7.52
N THR A 518 11.38 7.82 6.64
CA THR A 518 11.97 7.18 5.45
C THR A 518 12.43 8.20 4.41
N VAL A 519 11.70 9.30 4.21
CA VAL A 519 12.05 10.34 3.24
C VAL A 519 13.19 11.24 3.71
N THR A 520 13.16 11.67 4.98
CA THR A 520 14.14 12.64 5.50
C THR A 520 15.36 12.00 6.15
N GLY A 521 15.31 10.69 6.43
CA GLY A 521 16.32 9.97 7.23
C GLY A 521 16.31 10.32 8.73
N VAL A 522 15.43 11.22 9.18
CA VAL A 522 15.30 11.57 10.59
C VAL A 522 14.69 10.40 11.37
N PRO A 523 15.21 10.05 12.57
CA PRO A 523 14.62 9.00 13.38
C PRO A 523 13.14 9.22 13.63
N ILE A 524 12.32 8.19 13.41
CA ILE A 524 10.85 8.25 13.55
C ILE A 524 10.38 8.85 14.88
N PHE A 525 11.10 8.57 15.99
CA PHE A 525 10.77 9.13 17.30
C PHE A 525 10.88 10.66 17.34
N ALA A 526 11.86 11.24 16.65
CA ALA A 526 12.00 12.69 16.55
C ALA A 526 10.87 13.30 15.71
N CYS A 527 10.50 12.65 14.60
CA CYS A 527 9.35 13.02 13.78
C CYS A 527 8.05 13.06 14.60
N ILE A 528 7.81 12.03 15.42
CA ILE A 528 6.65 11.95 16.32
C ILE A 528 6.69 13.07 17.36
N LEU A 529 7.83 13.24 18.04
CA LEU A 529 7.98 14.19 19.14
C LEU A 529 7.79 15.64 18.68
N VAL A 530 8.47 16.05 17.61
CA VAL A 530 8.40 17.43 17.10
C VAL A 530 6.98 17.77 16.64
N THR A 531 6.35 16.88 15.85
CA THR A 531 4.98 17.08 15.35
C THR A 531 3.99 17.20 16.51
N THR A 532 4.03 16.27 17.46
CA THR A 532 3.09 16.26 18.59
C THR A 532 3.30 17.42 19.55
N LEU A 533 4.55 17.76 19.87
CA LEU A 533 4.88 18.86 20.77
C LEU A 533 4.39 20.19 20.22
N ILE A 534 4.74 20.51 18.97
CA ILE A 534 4.35 21.78 18.34
C ILE A 534 2.83 21.85 18.20
N THR A 535 2.20 20.77 17.74
CA THR A 535 0.74 20.74 17.59
C THR A 535 0.00 20.91 18.91
N THR A 536 0.47 20.24 19.96
CA THR A 536 -0.12 20.37 21.30
C THR A 536 0.02 21.78 21.83
N ALA A 537 1.21 22.39 21.68
CA ALA A 537 1.49 23.72 22.18
C ALA A 537 0.55 24.79 21.58
N TYR A 538 0.43 24.83 20.24
CA TYR A 538 -0.41 25.85 19.61
C TYR A 538 -1.91 25.60 19.84
N SER A 539 -2.33 24.33 19.90
CA SER A 539 -3.73 23.95 20.13
C SER A 539 -4.17 24.30 21.56
N MET A 540 -3.29 24.09 22.53
CA MET A 540 -3.51 24.45 23.94
C MET A 540 -3.54 25.97 24.14
N ALA A 541 -2.69 26.72 23.43
CA ALA A 541 -2.58 28.16 23.57
C ALA A 541 -3.83 28.89 23.05
N GLY A 542 -4.18 28.66 21.78
CA GLY A 542 -5.16 29.48 21.06
C GLY A 542 -6.53 28.86 20.81
N GLY A 543 -6.77 27.60 21.20
CA GLY A 543 -8.06 26.93 21.03
C GLY A 543 -8.50 26.82 19.56
N ILE A 544 -9.81 26.73 19.33
CA ILE A 544 -10.37 26.49 17.99
C ILE A 544 -10.01 27.58 16.98
N GLU A 545 -9.85 28.84 17.42
CA GLU A 545 -9.53 29.95 16.52
C GLU A 545 -8.13 29.79 15.92
N ALA A 546 -7.13 29.46 16.74
CA ALA A 546 -5.78 29.18 16.25
C ALA A 546 -5.74 27.93 15.37
N VAL A 547 -6.52 26.89 15.74
CA VAL A 547 -6.67 25.68 14.91
C VAL A 547 -7.20 26.05 13.52
N VAL A 548 -8.29 26.81 13.43
CA VAL A 548 -8.90 27.19 12.15
C VAL A 548 -7.92 27.99 11.27
N TRP A 549 -7.23 28.99 11.82
CA TRP A 549 -6.33 29.83 11.03
C TRP A 549 -5.05 29.11 10.58
N THR A 550 -4.48 28.25 11.43
CA THR A 550 -3.35 27.40 11.03
C THR A 550 -3.78 26.43 9.93
N GLU A 551 -4.99 25.87 10.00
CA GLU A 551 -5.53 24.97 8.99
C GLU A 551 -5.78 25.64 7.64
N VAL A 552 -6.26 26.90 7.63
CA VAL A 552 -6.40 27.66 6.39
C VAL A 552 -5.07 27.74 5.64
N MET A 553 -3.99 28.09 6.34
CA MET A 553 -2.65 28.13 5.75
C MET A 553 -2.19 26.74 5.31
N GLN A 554 -2.38 25.73 6.16
CA GLN A 554 -2.01 24.32 5.89
C GLN A 554 -2.70 23.76 4.65
N VAL A 555 -3.96 24.12 4.39
CA VAL A 555 -4.67 23.75 3.16
C VAL A 555 -3.95 24.27 1.91
N PHE A 556 -3.47 25.52 1.93
CA PHE A 556 -2.72 26.07 0.80
C PHE A 556 -1.35 25.40 0.62
N VAL A 557 -0.63 25.11 1.71
CA VAL A 557 0.65 24.39 1.64
C VAL A 557 0.45 23.00 1.05
N LEU A 558 -0.57 22.28 1.53
CA LEU A 558 -0.92 20.94 1.09
C LEU A 558 -1.27 20.88 -0.41
N LEU A 559 -2.23 21.71 -0.85
CA LEU A 559 -2.64 21.75 -2.26
C LEU A 559 -1.51 22.30 -3.15
N GLY A 560 -0.71 23.24 -2.63
CA GLY A 560 0.47 23.76 -3.31
C GLY A 560 1.50 22.66 -3.59
N GLY A 561 1.82 21.81 -2.61
CA GLY A 561 2.76 20.70 -2.80
C GLY A 561 2.28 19.68 -3.84
N ALA A 562 0.99 19.34 -3.83
CA ALA A 562 0.39 18.47 -4.85
C ALA A 562 0.45 19.10 -6.26
N LEU A 563 0.13 20.39 -6.38
CA LEU A 563 0.20 21.11 -7.65
C LEU A 563 1.63 21.19 -8.19
N VAL A 564 2.60 21.52 -7.33
CA VAL A 564 4.03 21.58 -7.69
C VAL A 564 4.51 20.23 -8.23
N SER A 565 4.06 19.12 -7.64
CA SER A 565 4.42 17.78 -8.11
C SER A 565 3.95 17.52 -9.55
N ILE A 566 2.71 17.89 -9.89
CA ILE A 566 2.18 17.76 -11.26
C ILE A 566 2.93 18.68 -12.23
N LEU A 567 3.20 19.93 -11.82
CA LEU A 567 3.94 20.88 -12.65
C LEU A 567 5.38 20.41 -12.92
N PHE A 568 6.03 19.79 -11.93
CA PHE A 568 7.35 19.20 -12.11
C PHE A 568 7.31 18.07 -13.14
N ILE A 569 6.37 17.13 -13.01
CA ILE A 569 6.19 16.00 -13.95
C ILE A 569 5.92 16.52 -15.37
N HIS A 570 5.08 17.56 -15.50
CA HIS A 570 4.81 18.20 -16.79
C HIS A 570 6.08 18.68 -17.50
N GLN A 571 7.05 19.23 -16.75
CA GLN A 571 8.29 19.77 -17.28
C GLN A 571 9.37 18.72 -17.53
N HIS A 572 9.36 17.60 -16.79
CA HIS A 572 10.42 16.59 -16.79
C HIS A 572 10.02 15.25 -17.44
N THR A 573 8.86 15.19 -18.08
CA THR A 573 8.43 14.04 -18.88
C THR A 573 8.02 14.49 -20.27
N HIS A 574 8.48 13.77 -21.30
CA HIS A 574 8.26 14.12 -22.69
C HIS A 574 6.76 14.22 -23.02
N GLY A 575 6.37 15.26 -23.75
CA GLY A 575 4.96 15.54 -24.10
C GLY A 575 4.09 16.09 -22.96
N GLY A 576 4.58 16.10 -21.72
CA GLY A 576 3.93 16.73 -20.58
C GLY A 576 2.51 16.22 -20.30
N LEU A 577 1.64 17.13 -19.83
CA LEU A 577 0.27 16.77 -19.44
C LEU A 577 -0.60 16.30 -20.61
N GLN A 578 -0.31 16.75 -21.84
CA GLN A 578 -1.08 16.33 -23.00
C GLN A 578 -0.84 14.85 -23.31
N ALA A 579 0.43 14.42 -23.30
CA ALA A 579 0.79 13.01 -23.43
C ALA A 579 0.22 12.18 -22.27
N MET A 580 0.33 12.70 -21.04
CA MET A 580 -0.27 12.05 -19.86
C MET A 580 -1.77 11.79 -20.02
N LEU A 581 -2.55 12.80 -20.42
CA LEU A 581 -4.01 12.65 -20.58
C LEU A 581 -4.36 11.63 -21.67
N LYS A 582 -3.58 11.59 -22.76
CA LYS A 582 -3.77 10.62 -23.85
C LYS A 582 -3.46 9.19 -23.37
N GLU A 583 -2.25 8.94 -22.89
CA GLU A 583 -1.80 7.60 -22.48
C GLU A 583 -2.62 7.06 -21.31
N ALA A 584 -2.93 7.89 -20.31
CA ALA A 584 -3.75 7.47 -19.18
C ALA A 584 -5.21 7.20 -19.59
N GLY A 585 -5.71 7.86 -20.63
CA GLY A 585 -7.01 7.57 -21.25
C GLY A 585 -7.01 6.21 -21.95
N GLU A 586 -5.98 5.91 -22.74
CA GLU A 586 -5.80 4.63 -23.43
C GLU A 586 -5.61 3.44 -22.45
N GLN A 587 -5.15 3.71 -21.23
CA GLN A 587 -4.96 2.72 -20.17
C GLN A 587 -6.09 2.74 -19.11
N ASP A 588 -7.25 3.34 -19.42
CA ASP A 588 -8.46 3.38 -18.57
C ASP A 588 -8.25 3.98 -17.15
N LYS A 589 -7.20 4.76 -16.93
CA LYS A 589 -6.89 5.32 -15.60
C LYS A 589 -7.89 6.38 -15.14
N PHE A 590 -8.62 6.99 -16.06
CA PHE A 590 -9.68 7.97 -15.75
C PHE A 590 -11.04 7.34 -15.52
N ARG A 591 -11.14 6.01 -15.43
CA ARG A 591 -12.41 5.36 -15.08
C ARG A 591 -12.87 5.83 -13.71
N VAL A 592 -14.02 6.52 -13.66
CA VAL A 592 -14.62 7.10 -12.43
C VAL A 592 -15.74 6.25 -11.85
N ALA A 593 -16.22 5.25 -12.60
CA ALA A 593 -17.33 4.40 -12.19
C ALA A 593 -17.15 2.99 -12.75
N ASN A 594 -17.43 1.99 -11.91
CA ASN A 594 -17.62 0.61 -12.33
C ASN A 594 -19.12 0.30 -12.26
N LEU A 595 -19.77 0.08 -13.40
CA LEU A 595 -21.22 -0.13 -13.48
C LEU A 595 -21.67 -1.57 -13.21
N GLY A 596 -20.77 -2.44 -12.76
CA GLY A 596 -21.10 -3.82 -12.40
C GLY A 596 -22.07 -3.95 -11.21
N TRP A 597 -22.51 -5.18 -10.96
CA TRP A 597 -23.38 -5.50 -9.82
C TRP A 597 -22.65 -6.42 -8.85
N SER A 598 -22.26 -5.89 -7.69
CA SER A 598 -21.61 -6.64 -6.62
C SER A 598 -21.75 -5.92 -5.29
N MET A 599 -21.81 -6.66 -4.18
CA MET A 599 -21.70 -6.11 -2.82
C MET A 599 -20.28 -6.18 -2.25
N SER A 600 -19.40 -6.99 -2.85
CA SER A 600 -18.03 -7.22 -2.40
C SER A 600 -17.01 -6.37 -3.16
N GLN A 601 -17.42 -5.70 -4.25
CA GLN A 601 -16.57 -4.86 -5.08
C GLN A 601 -17.00 -3.39 -5.03
N PRO A 602 -16.09 -2.43 -5.26
CA PRO A 602 -16.39 -0.99 -5.28
C PRO A 602 -17.09 -0.58 -6.59
N VAL A 603 -18.24 -1.18 -6.88
CA VAL A 603 -19.10 -0.75 -8.00
C VAL A 603 -19.82 0.56 -7.66
N LEU A 604 -20.33 1.26 -8.68
CA LEU A 604 -20.81 2.64 -8.57
C LEU A 604 -21.85 2.81 -7.45
N TRP A 605 -22.84 1.92 -7.38
CA TRP A 605 -23.90 2.01 -6.37
C TRP A 605 -23.36 1.77 -4.95
N VAL A 606 -22.41 0.84 -4.80
CA VAL A 606 -21.72 0.56 -3.52
C VAL A 606 -20.96 1.79 -3.05
N VAL A 607 -20.20 2.40 -3.96
CA VAL A 607 -19.43 3.61 -3.67
C VAL A 607 -20.36 4.77 -3.35
N ILE A 608 -21.40 5.05 -4.15
CA ILE A 608 -22.31 6.17 -3.93
C ILE A 608 -23.04 6.04 -2.59
N ILE A 609 -23.71 4.91 -2.32
CA ILE A 609 -24.49 4.72 -1.08
C ILE A 609 -23.56 4.78 0.13
N GLY A 610 -22.45 4.06 0.07
CA GLY A 610 -21.47 4.01 1.15
C GLY A 610 -20.86 5.37 1.46
N SER A 611 -20.48 6.10 0.43
CA SER A 611 -19.84 7.41 0.55
C SER A 611 -20.84 8.49 0.99
N PHE A 612 -22.07 8.44 0.50
CA PHE A 612 -23.15 9.32 0.95
C PHE A 612 -23.37 9.15 2.46
N LEU A 613 -23.51 7.92 2.95
CA LEU A 613 -23.71 7.66 4.38
C LEU A 613 -22.47 7.97 5.22
N THR A 614 -21.27 7.69 4.71
CA THR A 614 -20.00 8.06 5.38
C THR A 614 -19.89 9.59 5.56
N ASN A 615 -20.24 10.34 4.52
CA ASN A 615 -20.29 11.79 4.59
C ASN A 615 -21.43 12.22 5.54
N LEU A 616 -22.62 11.63 5.46
CA LEU A 616 -23.70 11.99 6.38
C LEU A 616 -23.29 11.81 7.85
N VAL A 617 -22.64 10.69 8.20
CA VAL A 617 -22.07 10.44 9.54
C VAL A 617 -21.14 11.59 9.95
N THR A 618 -20.22 11.91 9.05
CA THR A 618 -19.16 12.89 9.27
C THR A 618 -19.69 14.30 9.53
N TYR A 619 -20.75 14.74 8.84
CA TYR A 619 -21.20 16.14 8.94
C TYR A 619 -22.31 16.34 9.97
N THR A 620 -22.85 15.25 10.55
CA THR A 620 -23.99 15.30 11.46
C THR A 620 -23.67 14.86 12.89
N SER A 621 -22.68 13.98 13.07
CA SER A 621 -22.41 13.36 14.37
C SER A 621 -20.96 13.50 14.86
N ASP A 622 -20.03 13.88 13.99
CA ASP A 622 -18.62 14.09 14.33
C ASP A 622 -18.40 15.52 14.82
N GLN A 623 -18.06 15.64 16.11
CA GLN A 623 -17.81 16.92 16.76
C GLN A 623 -16.76 17.77 16.02
N VAL A 624 -15.74 17.16 15.40
CA VAL A 624 -14.69 17.91 14.67
C VAL A 624 -15.30 18.79 13.58
N VAL A 625 -16.29 18.29 12.86
CA VAL A 625 -16.95 19.04 11.78
C VAL A 625 -18.03 19.94 12.33
N VAL A 626 -18.87 19.40 13.22
CA VAL A 626 -20.02 20.14 13.75
C VAL A 626 -19.58 21.40 14.46
N GLN A 627 -18.52 21.32 15.25
CA GLN A 627 -18.01 22.45 16.02
C GLN A 627 -17.61 23.63 15.13
N ARG A 628 -17.09 23.40 13.92
CA ARG A 628 -16.64 24.47 13.00
C ARG A 628 -17.75 25.29 12.41
N TYR A 629 -18.84 24.67 11.99
CA TYR A 629 -19.97 25.45 11.51
C TYR A 629 -20.80 26.06 12.67
N LEU A 630 -20.45 25.75 13.93
CA LEU A 630 -20.93 26.46 15.12
C LEU A 630 -20.04 27.65 15.53
N THR A 631 -18.82 27.80 14.97
CA THR A 631 -17.92 28.93 15.26
C THR A 631 -18.18 30.19 14.42
N THR A 632 -19.14 30.13 13.49
CA THR A 632 -19.55 31.28 12.68
C THR A 632 -20.67 32.08 13.35
N ALA A 633 -20.84 33.36 13.00
CA ALA A 633 -21.76 34.25 13.71
C ALA A 633 -23.24 33.91 13.45
N THR A 634 -23.58 33.52 12.22
CA THR A 634 -24.98 33.30 11.80
C THR A 634 -25.18 31.93 11.16
N GLU A 635 -26.44 31.46 11.13
CA GLU A 635 -26.79 30.23 10.42
C GLU A 635 -26.48 30.31 8.91
N LYS A 636 -26.66 31.49 8.31
CA LYS A 636 -26.30 31.74 6.91
C LYS A 636 -24.80 31.55 6.66
N GLU A 637 -23.96 32.02 7.58
CA GLU A 637 -22.51 31.82 7.50
C GLU A 637 -22.10 30.36 7.76
N ALA A 638 -22.73 29.70 8.73
CA ALA A 638 -22.55 28.26 8.95
C ALA A 638 -22.88 27.45 7.70
N ARG A 639 -24.02 27.75 7.05
CA ARG A 639 -24.42 27.13 5.78
C ARG A 639 -23.36 27.35 4.70
N ARG A 640 -22.89 28.60 4.54
CA ARG A 640 -21.80 28.93 3.59
C ARG A 640 -20.52 28.17 3.88
N SER A 641 -20.16 27.93 5.15
CA SER A 641 -18.96 27.16 5.51
C SER A 641 -19.04 25.70 5.03
N ILE A 642 -20.20 25.05 5.20
CA ILE A 642 -20.43 23.66 4.73
C ILE A 642 -20.34 23.60 3.19
N TYR A 643 -20.97 24.54 2.49
CA TYR A 643 -20.87 24.61 1.02
C TYR A 643 -19.47 24.96 0.52
N THR A 644 -18.73 25.81 1.23
CA THR A 644 -17.32 26.13 0.89
C THR A 644 -16.48 24.86 0.91
N ASN A 645 -16.62 24.07 1.98
CA ASN A 645 -15.99 22.76 2.05
C ASN A 645 -16.43 21.86 0.89
N ALA A 646 -17.74 21.73 0.65
CA ALA A 646 -18.26 20.84 -0.41
C ALA A 646 -17.72 21.20 -1.81
N ILE A 647 -17.61 22.50 -2.10
CA ILE A 647 -17.05 23.00 -3.36
C ILE A 647 -15.54 22.75 -3.42
N MET A 648 -14.80 22.99 -2.33
CA MET A 648 -13.34 22.80 -2.28
C MET A 648 -12.91 21.34 -2.43
N VAL A 649 -13.74 20.39 -2.01
CA VAL A 649 -13.46 18.95 -2.16
C VAL A 649 -13.32 18.54 -3.63
N ILE A 650 -14.06 19.17 -4.57
CA ILE A 650 -14.02 18.81 -5.99
C ILE A 650 -12.63 19.05 -6.61
N PRO A 651 -12.10 20.29 -6.67
CA PRO A 651 -10.79 20.53 -7.28
C PRO A 651 -9.65 19.83 -6.52
N ALA A 652 -9.74 19.71 -5.20
CA ALA A 652 -8.74 19.01 -4.42
C ALA A 652 -8.71 17.50 -4.73
N THR A 653 -9.87 16.87 -4.90
CA THR A 653 -9.93 15.45 -5.25
C THR A 653 -9.37 15.22 -6.65
N ILE A 654 -9.75 16.05 -7.63
CA ILE A 654 -9.17 16.00 -8.99
C ILE A 654 -7.65 16.16 -8.92
N LEU A 655 -7.14 17.07 -8.08
CA LEU A 655 -5.72 17.29 -7.91
C LEU A 655 -5.01 16.05 -7.36
N PHE A 656 -5.47 15.45 -6.26
CA PHE A 656 -4.82 14.28 -5.65
C PHE A 656 -4.88 13.02 -6.51
N PHE A 657 -6.02 12.74 -7.15
CA PHE A 657 -6.11 11.66 -8.12
C PHE A 657 -5.25 11.95 -9.36
N GLY A 658 -5.17 13.23 -9.77
CA GLY A 658 -4.27 13.73 -10.79
C GLY A 658 -2.80 13.50 -10.47
N VAL A 659 -2.36 13.73 -9.23
CA VAL A 659 -1.00 13.39 -8.77
C VAL A 659 -0.73 11.90 -8.97
N GLY A 660 -1.65 11.02 -8.59
CA GLY A 660 -1.46 9.58 -8.77
C GLY A 660 -1.31 9.15 -10.23
N THR A 661 -2.17 9.67 -11.12
CA THR A 661 -2.03 9.43 -12.57
C THR A 661 -0.75 10.04 -13.13
N ALA A 662 -0.34 11.22 -12.65
CA ALA A 662 0.91 11.86 -13.06
C ALA A 662 2.14 11.06 -12.62
N LEU A 663 2.15 10.51 -11.39
CA LEU A 663 3.21 9.62 -10.91
C LEU A 663 3.29 8.34 -11.75
N TRP A 664 2.15 7.78 -12.15
CA TRP A 664 2.10 6.61 -13.03
C TRP A 664 2.73 6.92 -14.38
N PHE A 665 2.38 8.07 -14.95
CA PHE A 665 2.95 8.53 -16.21
C PHE A 665 4.46 8.78 -16.08
N TYR A 666 4.90 9.44 -15.00
CA TYR A 666 6.30 9.70 -14.73
C TYR A 666 7.13 8.41 -14.66
N PHE A 667 6.74 7.45 -13.81
CA PHE A 667 7.49 6.20 -13.64
C PHE A 667 7.31 5.21 -14.80
N ARG A 668 6.28 5.37 -15.63
CA ARG A 668 6.18 4.66 -16.91
C ARG A 668 7.28 5.11 -17.89
N HIS A 669 7.58 6.42 -17.94
CA HIS A 669 8.63 6.98 -18.80
C HIS A 669 10.02 6.96 -18.16
N HIS A 670 10.10 6.84 -16.84
CA HIS A 670 11.36 6.74 -16.07
C HIS A 670 11.42 5.48 -15.17
N PRO A 671 11.24 4.27 -15.71
CA PRO A 671 11.04 3.06 -14.89
C PRO A 671 12.27 2.62 -14.09
N ALA A 672 13.48 3.11 -14.41
CA ALA A 672 14.70 2.82 -13.66
C ALA A 672 14.83 3.64 -12.36
N GLN A 673 14.05 4.72 -12.22
CA GLN A 673 14.06 5.61 -11.06
C GLN A 673 13.13 5.13 -9.93
N LEU A 674 12.19 4.24 -10.23
CA LEU A 674 11.28 3.70 -9.23
C LEU A 674 11.98 2.63 -8.38
N ASN A 675 11.77 2.70 -7.07
CA ASN A 675 12.24 1.69 -6.13
C ASN A 675 11.56 0.33 -6.36
N PRO A 676 12.29 -0.73 -6.75
CA PRO A 676 11.70 -2.03 -7.00
C PRO A 676 11.17 -2.70 -5.73
N HIS A 677 11.73 -2.37 -4.55
CA HIS A 677 11.36 -3.00 -3.27
C HIS A 677 10.27 -2.24 -2.50
N GLY A 678 9.82 -1.09 -3.02
CA GLY A 678 8.84 -0.23 -2.36
C GLY A 678 7.41 -0.76 -2.40
N ARG A 679 6.58 -0.30 -1.45
CA ARG A 679 5.14 -0.49 -1.52
C ARG A 679 4.53 0.52 -2.50
N THR A 680 3.33 0.22 -2.98
CA THR A 680 2.58 1.17 -3.82
C THR A 680 2.31 2.49 -3.08
N ASP A 681 2.04 2.42 -1.77
CA ASP A 681 1.85 3.61 -0.91
C ASP A 681 3.10 4.51 -0.86
N ASP A 682 4.28 3.95 -1.10
CA ASP A 682 5.55 4.68 -1.02
C ASP A 682 5.86 5.46 -2.30
N VAL A 683 5.07 5.30 -3.38
CA VAL A 683 5.39 5.91 -4.69
C VAL A 683 5.49 7.44 -4.65
N PHE A 684 4.58 8.10 -3.92
CA PHE A 684 4.60 9.55 -3.81
C PHE A 684 5.69 10.03 -2.85
N PRO A 685 5.84 9.47 -1.62
CA PRO A 685 7.00 9.74 -0.77
C PRO A 685 8.35 9.53 -1.45
N TRP A 686 8.49 8.45 -2.23
CA TRP A 686 9.69 8.13 -3.00
C TRP A 686 9.99 9.25 -4.02
N PHE A 687 9.00 9.63 -4.82
CA PHE A 687 9.11 10.72 -5.78
C PHE A 687 9.53 12.05 -5.11
N ILE A 688 8.94 12.38 -3.96
CA ILE A 688 9.31 13.59 -3.19
C ILE A 688 10.78 13.54 -2.73
N SER A 689 11.23 12.36 -2.31
CA SER A 689 12.56 12.16 -1.73
C SER A 689 13.68 12.10 -2.77
N GLN A 690 13.39 11.64 -3.99
CA GLN A 690 14.41 11.18 -4.94
C GLN A 690 14.40 11.97 -6.24
N GLU A 691 13.24 12.51 -6.64
CA GLU A 691 13.05 13.16 -7.94
C GLU A 691 12.81 14.67 -7.82
N LEU A 692 12.12 15.12 -6.76
CA LEU A 692 11.91 16.55 -6.55
C LEU A 692 13.23 17.25 -6.15
N PRO A 693 13.49 18.47 -6.66
CA PRO A 693 14.66 19.24 -6.30
C PRO A 693 14.52 19.82 -4.89
N ALA A 694 15.66 20.08 -4.26
CA ALA A 694 15.73 20.69 -2.94
C ALA A 694 14.93 22.01 -2.87
N GLY A 695 14.23 22.23 -1.77
CA GLY A 695 13.25 23.29 -1.56
C GLY A 695 11.83 22.86 -1.96
N LEU A 696 11.64 22.25 -3.14
CA LEU A 696 10.33 21.72 -3.54
C LEU A 696 9.97 20.48 -2.72
N SER A 697 10.93 19.58 -2.48
CA SER A 697 10.73 18.43 -1.61
C SER A 697 10.32 18.88 -0.20
N GLY A 698 11.03 19.87 0.37
CA GLY A 698 10.67 20.51 1.64
C GLY A 698 9.26 21.10 1.67
N LEU A 699 8.79 21.70 0.56
CA LEU A 699 7.43 22.23 0.46
C LEU A 699 6.37 21.11 0.48
N VAL A 700 6.57 20.02 -0.28
CA VAL A 700 5.62 18.90 -0.29
C VAL A 700 5.61 18.19 1.07
N ILE A 701 6.77 18.03 1.71
CA ILE A 701 6.87 17.49 3.07
C ILE A 701 6.22 18.43 4.10
N ALA A 702 6.33 19.74 3.97
CA ALA A 702 5.56 20.69 4.78
C ALA A 702 4.05 20.50 4.60
N GLY A 703 3.60 20.13 3.39
CA GLY A 703 2.23 19.68 3.13
C GLY A 703 1.85 18.43 3.93
N LEU A 704 2.74 17.43 4.00
CA LEU A 704 2.50 16.22 4.81
C LEU A 704 2.38 16.54 6.32
N PHE A 705 3.26 17.41 6.84
CA PHE A 705 3.13 17.93 8.21
C PHE A 705 1.80 18.68 8.39
N ALA A 706 1.45 19.56 7.44
CA ALA A 706 0.21 20.33 7.46
C ALA A 706 -1.04 19.44 7.60
N ALA A 707 -1.15 18.37 6.81
CA ALA A 707 -2.27 17.43 6.93
C ALA A 707 -2.28 16.65 8.25
N THR A 708 -1.09 16.28 8.76
CA THR A 708 -0.94 15.57 10.04
C THR A 708 -1.35 16.46 11.22
N MET A 709 -0.79 17.67 11.29
CA MET A 709 -1.00 18.64 12.37
C MET A 709 -2.45 19.16 12.40
N SER A 710 -3.07 19.39 11.23
CA SER A 710 -4.50 19.72 11.13
C SER A 710 -5.37 18.63 11.77
N THR A 711 -5.08 17.36 11.47
CA THR A 711 -5.88 16.25 12.02
C THR A 711 -5.68 16.11 13.53
N ILE A 712 -4.45 16.20 14.03
CA ILE A 712 -4.13 16.08 15.46
C ILE A 712 -4.81 17.21 16.26
N SER A 713 -4.61 18.47 15.85
CA SER A 713 -5.16 19.63 16.55
C SER A 713 -6.69 19.62 16.60
N SER A 714 -7.34 19.25 15.49
CA SER A 714 -8.80 19.06 15.40
C SER A 714 -9.31 18.01 16.37
N SER A 715 -8.63 16.86 16.41
CA SER A 715 -8.96 15.73 17.30
C SER A 715 -8.90 16.16 18.75
N MET A 716 -7.79 16.80 19.14
CA MET A 716 -7.54 17.23 20.51
C MET A 716 -8.54 18.29 20.95
N ASN A 717 -8.84 19.27 20.07
CA ASN A 717 -9.82 20.30 20.38
C ASN A 717 -11.23 19.71 20.55
N ALA A 718 -11.68 18.84 19.64
CA ALA A 718 -13.00 18.23 19.72
C ALA A 718 -13.17 17.32 20.95
N ILE A 719 -12.16 16.50 21.30
CA ILE A 719 -12.17 15.71 22.54
C ILE A 719 -12.20 16.65 23.76
N ALA A 720 -11.38 17.70 23.78
CA ALA A 720 -11.35 18.64 24.89
C ALA A 720 -12.71 19.34 25.07
N THR A 721 -13.39 19.70 23.99
CA THR A 721 -14.75 20.23 24.01
C THR A 721 -15.72 19.24 24.64
N VAL A 722 -15.82 18.02 24.09
CA VAL A 722 -16.78 16.99 24.52
C VAL A 722 -16.55 16.59 25.98
N VAL A 723 -15.30 16.31 26.37
CA VAL A 723 -14.99 15.91 27.74
C VAL A 723 -15.28 17.05 28.73
N THR A 724 -15.00 18.30 28.36
CA THR A 724 -15.28 19.44 29.25
C THR A 724 -16.79 19.70 29.38
N THR A 725 -17.54 19.65 28.28
CA THR A 725 -18.96 20.01 28.27
C THR A 725 -19.88 18.88 28.73
N ASP A 726 -19.56 17.63 28.40
CA ASP A 726 -20.48 16.51 28.56
C ASP A 726 -20.16 15.66 29.79
N PHE A 727 -18.92 15.72 30.29
CA PHE A 727 -18.47 15.00 31.48
C PHE A 727 -18.10 15.99 32.60
N TYR A 728 -17.06 16.81 32.43
CA TYR A 728 -16.52 17.64 33.51
C TYR A 728 -17.54 18.62 34.11
N LYS A 729 -18.20 19.45 33.27
CA LYS A 729 -19.17 20.45 33.73
C LYS A 729 -20.42 19.82 34.39
N PRO A 730 -21.02 18.73 33.85
CA PRO A 730 -22.12 18.04 34.52
C PRO A 730 -21.76 17.41 35.87
N PHE A 731 -20.56 16.83 36.01
CA PHE A 731 -20.09 16.26 37.28
C PHE A 731 -19.65 17.34 38.28
N ARG A 732 -19.17 18.50 37.80
CA ARG A 732 -18.74 19.64 38.62
C ARG A 732 -19.60 20.87 38.34
N LYS A 733 -20.88 20.81 38.76
CA LYS A 733 -21.91 21.83 38.45
C LYS A 733 -21.53 23.28 38.82
N GLN A 734 -20.68 23.46 39.84
CA GLN A 734 -20.22 24.78 40.32
C GLN A 734 -18.91 25.25 39.66
N ALA A 735 -18.40 24.55 38.65
CA ALA A 735 -17.15 24.93 38.00
C ALA A 735 -17.28 26.29 37.29
N THR A 736 -16.37 27.21 37.60
CA THR A 736 -16.32 28.52 36.93
C THR A 736 -15.81 28.38 35.49
N ASP A 737 -16.07 29.38 34.64
CA ASP A 737 -15.58 29.39 33.26
C ASP A 737 -14.05 29.22 33.20
N ARG A 738 -13.33 29.94 34.08
CA ARG A 738 -11.88 29.83 34.21
C ARG A 738 -11.42 28.41 34.59
N GLN A 739 -12.14 27.73 35.47
CA GLN A 739 -11.82 26.34 35.84
C GLN A 739 -12.07 25.37 34.68
N CYS A 740 -13.16 25.56 33.93
CA CYS A 740 -13.44 24.78 32.73
C CYS A 740 -12.38 25.01 31.65
N LEU A 741 -11.94 26.25 31.44
CA LEU A 741 -10.89 26.58 30.48
C LEU A 741 -9.55 25.97 30.88
N LEU A 742 -9.15 26.10 32.15
CA LEU A 742 -7.90 25.50 32.65
C LEU A 742 -7.94 23.97 32.54
N PHE A 743 -9.09 23.35 32.82
CA PHE A 743 -9.29 21.92 32.63
C PHE A 743 -9.13 21.54 31.15
N ALA A 744 -9.79 22.26 30.24
CA ALA A 744 -9.70 22.02 28.80
C ALA A 744 -8.26 22.12 28.29
N LYS A 745 -7.50 23.15 28.70
CA LYS A 745 -6.08 23.31 28.34
C LYS A 745 -5.21 22.17 28.87
N LYS A 746 -5.38 21.78 30.14
CA LYS A 746 -4.66 20.63 30.73
C LYS A 746 -5.01 19.33 30.03
N LEU A 747 -6.28 19.14 29.67
CA LEU A 747 -6.73 17.98 28.93
C LEU A 747 -6.13 17.96 27.52
N THR A 748 -6.08 19.08 26.80
CA THR A 748 -5.38 19.17 25.52
C THR A 748 -3.91 18.76 25.66
N MET A 749 -3.19 19.24 26.68
CA MET A 749 -1.81 18.81 26.93
C MET A 749 -1.71 17.30 27.18
N PHE A 750 -2.60 16.75 28.01
CA PHE A 750 -2.66 15.32 28.30
C PHE A 750 -2.95 14.46 27.06
N LEU A 751 -3.85 14.91 26.17
CA LEU A 751 -4.14 14.24 24.91
C LEU A 751 -2.93 14.23 23.97
N GLY A 752 -2.13 15.30 23.97
CA GLY A 752 -0.86 15.35 23.24
C GLY A 752 0.13 14.30 23.74
N ILE A 753 0.28 14.18 25.05
CA ILE A 753 1.15 13.18 25.69
C ILE A 753 0.66 11.75 25.40
N ILE A 754 -0.65 11.48 25.56
CA ILE A 754 -1.24 10.18 25.24
C ILE A 754 -1.06 9.86 23.76
N GLY A 755 -1.38 10.80 22.86
CA GLY A 755 -1.26 10.60 21.42
C GLY A 755 0.16 10.25 21.01
N CYS A 756 1.16 10.96 21.57
CA CYS A 756 2.57 10.66 21.40
C CYS A 756 2.91 9.25 21.94
N GLY A 757 2.47 8.90 23.15
CA GLY A 757 2.68 7.59 23.75
C GLY A 757 2.08 6.44 22.93
N ILE A 758 0.85 6.59 22.42
CA ILE A 758 0.22 5.61 21.54
C ILE A 758 1.02 5.50 20.23
N ALA A 759 1.43 6.61 19.62
CA ALA A 759 2.21 6.58 18.39
C ALA A 759 3.56 5.86 18.57
N VAL A 760 4.27 6.16 19.66
CA VAL A 760 5.51 5.46 20.05
C VAL A 760 5.26 3.97 20.25
N TYR A 761 4.18 3.60 20.94
CA TYR A 761 3.79 2.20 21.12
C TYR A 761 3.52 1.49 19.78
N LEU A 762 2.88 2.16 18.82
CA LEU A 762 2.64 1.62 17.48
C LEU A 762 3.93 1.36 16.70
N VAL A 763 5.01 2.14 16.92
CA VAL A 763 6.34 1.88 16.32
C VAL A 763 6.86 0.51 16.74
N TYR A 764 6.71 0.14 18.02
CA TYR A 764 7.19 -1.15 18.53
C TYR A 764 6.37 -2.34 18.07
N LEU A 765 5.09 -2.14 17.76
CA LEU A 765 4.21 -3.24 17.36
C LEU A 765 4.51 -3.81 15.96
N GLN A 766 5.27 -3.10 15.10
CA GLN A 766 5.70 -3.51 13.74
C GLN A 766 4.61 -4.08 12.80
N ASN A 767 3.34 -4.07 13.19
CA ASN A 767 2.28 -4.82 12.53
C ASN A 767 1.62 -4.00 11.42
N THR A 768 1.64 -4.54 10.21
CA THR A 768 1.07 -3.95 8.99
C THR A 768 -0.47 -3.85 8.98
N SER A 769 -1.17 -4.42 9.97
CA SER A 769 -2.63 -4.41 10.05
C SER A 769 -3.22 -3.35 11.03
N ILE A 770 -2.42 -2.43 11.57
CA ILE A 770 -2.93 -1.33 12.43
C ILE A 770 -3.99 -0.51 11.69
N TRP A 771 -3.82 -0.34 10.38
CA TRP A 771 -4.77 0.32 9.49
C TRP A 771 -6.11 -0.41 9.39
N ASP A 772 -6.11 -1.72 9.13
CA ASP A 772 -7.34 -2.49 9.01
C ASP A 772 -8.08 -2.56 10.34
N GLN A 773 -7.35 -2.61 11.45
CA GLN A 773 -7.92 -2.55 12.80
C GLN A 773 -8.59 -1.19 13.04
N TYR A 774 -7.95 -0.09 12.65
CA TYR A 774 -8.54 1.25 12.72
C TYR A 774 -9.83 1.36 11.87
N LEU A 775 -9.81 0.88 10.62
CA LEU A 775 -11.00 0.90 9.74
C LEU A 775 -12.18 0.12 10.34
N LYS A 776 -11.93 -1.02 10.99
CA LYS A 776 -12.96 -1.80 11.71
C LYS A 776 -13.60 -0.99 12.84
N ILE A 777 -12.78 -0.30 13.64
CA ILE A 777 -13.23 0.55 14.76
C ILE A 777 -14.07 1.73 14.25
N ILE A 778 -13.67 2.40 13.15
CA ILE A 778 -14.44 3.52 12.56
C ILE A 778 -15.84 3.07 12.17
N GLY A 779 -15.94 1.96 11.44
CA GLY A 779 -17.23 1.46 10.95
C GLY A 779 -18.18 1.15 12.10
N LEU A 780 -17.68 0.44 13.13
CA LEU A 780 -18.49 -0.06 14.24
C LEU A 780 -19.18 1.05 15.03
N PHE A 781 -18.44 2.12 15.33
CA PHE A 781 -18.91 3.17 16.24
C PHE A 781 -19.45 4.40 15.52
N GLY A 782 -18.79 4.85 14.45
CA GLY A 782 -19.18 6.08 13.74
C GLY A 782 -20.54 5.97 13.05
N GLY A 783 -20.80 4.84 12.38
CA GLY A 783 -22.06 4.63 11.67
C GLY A 783 -23.28 4.60 12.59
N CYS A 784 -23.18 3.90 13.73
CA CYS A 784 -24.27 3.81 14.70
C CYS A 784 -24.55 5.15 15.41
N LEU A 785 -23.51 5.97 15.66
CA LEU A 785 -23.68 7.34 16.16
C LEU A 785 -24.55 8.19 15.23
N ALA A 786 -24.26 8.18 13.93
CA ALA A 786 -25.10 8.90 12.96
C ALA A 786 -26.53 8.38 12.93
N GLY A 787 -26.72 7.06 13.08
CA GLY A 787 -28.04 6.44 13.26
C GLY A 787 -28.82 7.05 14.44
N MET A 788 -28.17 7.37 15.55
CA MET A 788 -28.81 8.02 16.70
C MET A 788 -29.27 9.45 16.39
N PHE A 789 -28.47 10.22 15.65
CA PHE A 789 -28.85 11.57 15.23
C PHE A 789 -29.99 11.53 14.20
N ALA A 790 -29.91 10.64 13.22
CA ALA A 790 -30.98 10.42 12.24
C ALA A 790 -32.28 9.98 12.92
N ALA A 791 -32.21 9.07 13.91
CA ALA A 791 -33.35 8.66 14.73
C ALA A 791 -33.99 9.85 15.43
N GLY A 792 -33.18 10.72 16.02
CA GLY A 792 -33.64 11.90 16.74
C GLY A 792 -34.40 12.90 15.86
N ILE A 793 -33.89 13.14 14.64
CA ILE A 793 -34.40 14.19 13.74
C ILE A 793 -35.56 13.68 12.89
N PHE A 794 -35.44 12.49 12.30
CA PHE A 794 -36.40 12.02 11.28
C PHE A 794 -37.42 11.00 11.79
N PHE A 795 -37.17 10.38 12.96
CA PHE A 795 -38.03 9.29 13.47
C PHE A 795 -38.63 9.65 14.83
N PRO A 796 -39.75 10.38 14.86
CA PRO A 796 -40.34 10.88 16.12
C PRO A 796 -40.80 9.76 17.06
N ARG A 797 -41.08 8.56 16.53
CA ARG A 797 -41.53 7.40 17.32
C ARG A 797 -40.40 6.68 18.08
N ILE A 798 -39.13 6.93 17.73
CA ILE A 798 -38.01 6.27 18.42
C ILE A 798 -37.81 6.93 19.79
N ASN A 799 -37.81 6.12 20.85
CA ASN A 799 -37.66 6.56 22.24
C ASN A 799 -36.25 6.25 22.80
N SER A 800 -35.98 6.66 24.04
CA SER A 800 -34.61 6.62 24.60
C SER A 800 -34.11 5.20 24.82
N LYS A 801 -34.96 4.30 25.33
CA LYS A 801 -34.61 2.88 25.51
C LYS A 801 -34.43 2.19 24.17
N GLY A 802 -35.33 2.47 23.23
CA GLY A 802 -35.26 1.91 21.88
C GLY A 802 -33.95 2.23 21.19
N ILE A 803 -33.56 3.51 21.14
CA ILE A 803 -32.31 3.90 20.46
C ILE A 803 -31.05 3.36 21.14
N LEU A 804 -31.05 3.22 22.47
CA LEU A 804 -29.90 2.65 23.20
C LEU A 804 -29.70 1.17 22.85
N LEU A 805 -30.78 0.38 22.86
CA LEU A 805 -30.73 -1.02 22.44
C LEU A 805 -30.41 -1.13 20.94
N GLY A 806 -31.00 -0.27 20.12
CA GLY A 806 -30.74 -0.21 18.68
C GLY A 806 -29.28 0.08 18.34
N PHE A 807 -28.61 0.96 19.10
CA PHE A 807 -27.18 1.20 18.95
C PHE A 807 -26.37 -0.07 19.25
N ILE A 808 -26.64 -0.76 20.36
CA ILE A 808 -25.90 -1.97 20.77
C ILE A 808 -26.09 -3.09 19.75
N THR A 809 -27.34 -3.38 19.35
CA THR A 809 -27.63 -4.42 18.37
C THR A 809 -27.15 -4.06 16.97
N GLY A 810 -27.18 -2.77 16.60
CA GLY A 810 -26.61 -2.25 15.36
C GLY A 810 -25.09 -2.47 15.28
N CYS A 811 -24.36 -2.13 16.34
CA CYS A 811 -22.93 -2.41 16.44
C CYS A 811 -22.65 -3.93 16.36
N ALA A 812 -23.38 -4.74 17.12
CA ALA A 812 -23.21 -6.20 17.09
C ALA A 812 -23.45 -6.77 15.68
N GLY A 813 -24.51 -6.35 15.00
CA GLY A 813 -24.81 -6.76 13.62
C GLY A 813 -23.72 -6.36 12.64
N LEU A 814 -23.20 -5.14 12.74
CA LEU A 814 -22.10 -4.69 11.89
C LEU A 814 -20.81 -5.49 12.15
N TYR A 815 -20.50 -5.85 13.39
CA TYR A 815 -19.32 -6.68 13.69
C TYR A 815 -19.37 -8.02 12.94
N PHE A 816 -20.53 -8.69 12.89
CA PHE A 816 -20.69 -9.93 12.13
C PHE A 816 -20.57 -9.71 10.62
N VAL A 817 -21.11 -8.59 10.09
CA VAL A 817 -20.94 -8.20 8.68
C VAL A 817 -19.47 -7.96 8.33
N GLN A 818 -18.70 -7.31 9.20
CA GLN A 818 -17.27 -7.10 8.99
C GLN A 818 -16.50 -8.43 8.97
N ARG A 819 -16.94 -9.43 9.73
CA ARG A 819 -16.28 -10.75 9.82
C ARG A 819 -16.54 -11.63 8.60
N SER A 820 -17.67 -11.45 7.90
CA SER A 820 -18.04 -12.29 6.76
C SER A 820 -17.15 -12.06 5.53
N SER A 821 -16.48 -10.91 5.41
CA SER A 821 -15.69 -10.48 4.24
C SER A 821 -16.44 -10.45 2.90
N SER A 822 -17.74 -10.74 2.90
CA SER A 822 -18.61 -10.76 1.70
C SER A 822 -19.12 -9.37 1.30
N ILE A 823 -18.99 -8.39 2.20
CA ILE A 823 -19.50 -7.03 2.03
C ILE A 823 -18.32 -6.06 2.00
N HIS A 824 -18.28 -5.26 0.95
CA HIS A 824 -17.27 -4.23 0.76
C HIS A 824 -17.39 -3.16 1.85
N PHE A 825 -16.25 -2.63 2.31
CA PHE A 825 -16.20 -1.72 3.46
C PHE A 825 -17.02 -0.43 3.28
N PHE A 826 -17.22 0.03 2.04
CA PHE A 826 -18.09 1.16 1.73
C PHE A 826 -19.52 0.97 2.26
N LEU A 827 -20.04 -0.25 2.35
CA LEU A 827 -21.39 -0.49 2.84
C LEU A 827 -21.48 -0.59 4.37
N TYR A 828 -20.38 -0.61 5.11
CA TYR A 828 -20.44 -0.70 6.59
C TYR A 828 -21.29 0.41 7.24
N PRO A 829 -21.22 1.68 6.80
CA PRO A 829 -22.12 2.73 7.28
C PRO A 829 -23.60 2.47 6.98
N LEU A 830 -23.93 1.80 5.86
CA LEU A 830 -25.31 1.41 5.55
C LEU A 830 -25.84 0.46 6.61
N PHE A 831 -25.11 -0.63 6.88
CA PHE A 831 -25.52 -1.59 7.90
C PHE A 831 -25.55 -0.98 9.31
N ALA A 832 -24.60 -0.10 9.63
CA ALA A 832 -24.56 0.60 10.92
C ALA A 832 -25.76 1.52 11.14
N VAL A 833 -26.04 2.40 10.18
CA VAL A 833 -27.12 3.39 10.26
C VAL A 833 -28.47 2.69 10.17
N ALA A 834 -28.67 1.83 9.18
CA ALA A 834 -29.92 1.10 9.00
C ALA A 834 -30.20 0.15 10.17
N GLY A 835 -29.18 -0.56 10.67
CA GLY A 835 -29.31 -1.43 11.84
C GLY A 835 -29.71 -0.64 13.10
N CYS A 836 -29.03 0.49 13.36
CA CYS A 836 -29.34 1.36 14.51
C CYS A 836 -30.79 1.88 14.45
N LEU A 837 -31.25 2.32 13.26
CA LEU A 837 -32.61 2.81 13.05
C LEU A 837 -33.67 1.71 13.15
N PHE A 838 -33.44 0.57 12.48
CA PHE A 838 -34.38 -0.55 12.43
C PHE A 838 -34.62 -1.14 13.82
N TRP A 839 -33.54 -1.52 14.52
CA TRP A 839 -33.65 -2.05 15.88
C TRP A 839 -34.13 -0.97 16.85
N GLY A 840 -33.70 0.28 16.68
CA GLY A 840 -34.17 1.40 17.49
C GLY A 840 -35.68 1.60 17.41
N TYR A 841 -36.25 1.51 16.21
CA TYR A 841 -37.69 1.57 15.99
C TYR A 841 -38.41 0.36 16.58
N LEU A 842 -37.92 -0.86 16.31
CA LEU A 842 -38.54 -2.09 16.83
C LEU A 842 -38.57 -2.11 18.37
N PHE A 843 -37.45 -1.80 19.03
CA PHE A 843 -37.40 -1.74 20.49
C PHE A 843 -38.24 -0.60 21.07
N SER A 844 -38.45 0.49 20.32
CA SER A 844 -39.36 1.55 20.76
C SER A 844 -40.82 1.11 20.72
N LEU A 845 -41.19 0.19 19.83
CA LEU A 845 -42.51 -0.45 19.80
C LEU A 845 -42.67 -1.47 20.95
N LEU A 846 -41.62 -2.24 21.24
CA LEU A 846 -41.63 -3.24 22.31
C LEU A 846 -41.58 -2.62 23.71
N PHE A 847 -40.89 -1.49 23.87
CA PHE A 847 -40.73 -0.77 25.12
C PHE A 847 -41.25 0.67 25.00
N PRO A 848 -42.57 0.89 24.88
CA PRO A 848 -43.13 2.23 24.77
C PRO A 848 -42.87 3.04 26.06
N GLU A 849 -42.27 4.23 25.92
CA GLU A 849 -42.15 5.19 27.03
C GLU A 849 -43.45 6.00 27.12
N LYS A 850 -44.06 6.07 28.32
CA LYS A 850 -45.20 6.97 28.57
C LYS A 850 -44.78 8.39 28.23
N ASN A 851 -45.52 9.02 27.31
CA ASN A 851 -45.29 10.35 26.75
C ASN A 851 -44.98 11.40 27.83
N LYS A 852 -43.71 11.55 28.22
CA LYS A 852 -43.20 12.85 28.66
C LYS A 852 -42.86 13.56 27.36
N GLN A 853 -43.83 14.30 26.81
CA GLN A 853 -43.50 15.34 25.85
C GLN A 853 -42.50 16.27 26.53
N SER A 854 -41.20 16.04 26.28
CA SER A 854 -40.20 17.06 26.52
C SER A 854 -40.65 18.27 25.71
N PRO A 855 -40.68 19.48 26.29
CA PRO A 855 -41.02 20.70 25.55
C PRO A 855 -40.27 20.81 24.21
N ALA A 856 -39.05 20.26 24.14
CA ALA A 856 -38.21 20.20 22.94
C ALA A 856 -38.72 19.24 21.85
N ALA A 857 -39.47 18.18 22.17
CA ALA A 857 -40.11 17.32 21.16
C ALA A 857 -41.28 18.05 20.48
N ALA A 858 -42.00 18.89 21.23
CA ALA A 858 -43.01 19.80 20.68
C ALA A 858 -42.36 20.97 19.90
N THR A 859 -41.19 21.46 20.34
CA THR A 859 -40.42 22.47 19.58
C THR A 859 -39.81 21.90 18.29
N ALA A 860 -39.36 20.64 18.31
CA ALA A 860 -38.90 19.94 17.12
C ALA A 860 -40.05 19.69 16.13
N ALA A 861 -41.24 19.34 16.63
CA ALA A 861 -42.43 19.17 15.78
C ALA A 861 -42.91 20.50 15.16
N THR A 862 -42.79 21.64 15.86
CA THR A 862 -43.14 22.97 15.33
C THR A 862 -42.10 23.54 14.36
N LEU A 863 -40.88 23.01 14.33
CA LEU A 863 -39.82 23.41 13.38
C LEU A 863 -39.83 22.63 12.06
N VAL A 864 -40.66 21.59 11.95
CA VAL A 864 -40.77 20.71 10.76
C VAL A 864 -41.86 21.18 9.78
N ASN A 865 -42.76 22.06 10.18
CA ASN A 865 -43.69 22.71 9.25
C ASN A 865 -43.14 24.10 8.87
N PRO A 866 -42.89 24.38 7.57
CA PRO A 866 -42.54 25.72 7.11
C PRO A 866 -43.64 26.74 7.37
#